data_AF-G1LIV6-F1
#
_entry.id   AF-G1LIV6-F1
#
_cell.length_a   1.000
_cell.length_b   1.000
_cell.length_c   1.000
_cell.angle_alpha   90.00
_cell.angle_beta   90.00
_cell.angle_gamma   90.00
#
_symmetry.space_group_name_H-M   'P 1'
#
loop_
_entity.id
_entity.type
_entity.pdbx_description
1 polymer ?
#
loop_
_entity_poly.entity_id
_entity_poly.type
_entity_poly.pdbx_seq_one_letter_code
_entity_poly.pdbx_strand_id
1 'polypeptide(L)'
;MSALCDPPGAPGPPGPAPATHGPAPLSAQELSQEIKAFLTGVDPILGHQLSAREHARCGLLLLRSLPPARAAVLDHLRGVFDESVRAHLAALDESPVAGPPHLRPPPPSHVPAGGPGLEDVVQEVQQVLSEFIRANPKAWAPVISAWSIDLMGQLSSTYSGQHQRVPHATGSLNELLQLWMGCRATRTLMDIYVQCLSALIGSCPDACVDALLDTSVQHSPHFDWVVAHIGSSFPGTIISRVLSCGLKDFCVHSGAGGGTGGSGGSSSQTPSVDPFPGSPAIPGEKRVPKIASVVGILGHLASRHGDSIRRELLRMFHDSLAGGSGGRSGDPSLQATVPFLLQLAVMSPALLGTVSGELVDCLKPPAVLSQLQQHLQGFPREELDNMLNLAVHLVSQASGAGAYRLLQFLVDTAMPASVITTQGLAVPDTVREACDRLIQLLLLHLQKLVHHRGGSPGEGVLGPPPPPRPVPFLDALRNHVGELCGETLRLERKRFLWQHQLLGLLSVYTRPSCGPEALGHLLSRARSPEELSLATQLYAGLVVSLSGLLPLAFRSCLARVHAGTLQPPFTARFLRNLALLVGWEQQGGEGPAALGARFGESASAHLSDLAPLLLHPEEEVAEAAASLLAICPFPQEALSPSQLLGLVRAGVHRFFASLRLHGPPGVASASQLLTRLSQTSPAGLKAVLQLLVEGALHRGNAELFGGEVDRDNETLSVVSAPLASASLLDTNRRHTAAVPGPGGIWSVFHAGVIGRGLKPPKFVQLRNQQEVVYNTQSLLSLLVHCCSAPGGTECGGCWGAPTLSPEAAKAVAVTLVESVCPDAAGAELAWPPEEHARATVERDLRIGRRFREQPLLFELLKLVAAAPPALCYCSVLLRGLLAALLGHWEASRHPDTAHSPWHLEASCTLVAVMAEGSLLPPALGNMHEVFSQLAPFEVRLLLLSVWGFLREHGPLPQKFIFQSERGRFIRDFSREGGGEGGPHLAVLHSVLHRNIDRLGLFSGRFQAPSPSTLLRQGT
;
A
#
# COMPACT_ATOMS: atom_id res chain seq x y z
N MET A 1 22.82 -20.12 -24.49
CA MET A 1 23.04 -21.34 -25.29
C MET A 1 22.14 -22.43 -24.71
N SER A 2 20.96 -22.56 -25.30
CA SER A 2 19.86 -23.43 -24.87
C SER A 2 19.65 -24.51 -25.93
N ALA A 3 20.11 -25.73 -25.65
CA ALA A 3 19.62 -26.96 -26.27
C ALA A 3 20.30 -28.15 -25.56
N LEU A 4 19.57 -29.27 -25.43
CA LEU A 4 19.98 -30.58 -24.88
C LEU A 4 19.66 -30.80 -23.39
N CYS A 5 18.38 -30.84 -23.06
CA CYS A 5 17.87 -31.57 -21.89
C CYS A 5 16.74 -32.49 -22.35
N ASP A 6 17.06 -33.76 -22.62
CA ASP A 6 16.13 -34.88 -22.49
C ASP A 6 16.78 -35.91 -21.53
N PRO A 7 16.01 -36.52 -20.63
CA PRO A 7 16.52 -37.49 -19.66
C PRO A 7 16.75 -38.86 -20.33
N PRO A 8 17.88 -39.56 -20.09
CA PRO A 8 18.01 -40.93 -20.54
C PRO A 8 17.16 -41.87 -19.65
N GLY A 9 16.32 -42.68 -20.30
CA GLY A 9 15.51 -43.70 -19.66
C GLY A 9 16.34 -44.84 -19.06
N ALA A 10 15.71 -45.56 -18.13
CA ALA A 10 16.29 -46.65 -17.34
C ALA A 10 17.03 -47.72 -18.19
N PRO A 11 18.20 -48.21 -17.75
CA PRO A 11 18.91 -49.28 -18.45
C PRO A 11 18.20 -50.62 -18.24
N GLY A 12 17.94 -51.33 -19.34
CA GLY A 12 17.52 -52.74 -19.32
C GLY A 12 18.64 -53.68 -18.84
N PRO A 13 18.33 -54.97 -18.58
CA PRO A 13 19.28 -55.92 -18.04
C PRO A 13 20.45 -56.17 -19.02
N PRO A 14 21.65 -56.52 -18.51
CA PRO A 14 22.84 -56.64 -19.34
C PRO A 14 22.71 -57.81 -20.31
N GLY A 15 22.76 -57.52 -21.61
CA GLY A 15 22.97 -58.53 -22.65
C GLY A 15 24.41 -59.07 -22.60
N PRO A 16 24.66 -60.28 -23.12
CA PRO A 16 26.00 -60.88 -23.12
C PRO A 16 26.96 -60.03 -23.97
N ALA A 17 28.13 -59.76 -23.41
CA ALA A 17 29.17 -58.93 -24.01
C ALA A 17 29.62 -59.48 -25.38
N PRO A 18 29.82 -58.64 -26.42
CA PRO A 18 30.53 -59.05 -27.62
C PRO A 18 32.01 -59.26 -27.26
N ALA A 19 32.56 -60.41 -27.67
CA ALA A 19 33.97 -60.71 -27.53
C ALA A 19 34.81 -59.73 -28.38
N THR A 20 35.37 -58.71 -27.75
CA THR A 20 36.39 -57.86 -28.35
C THR A 20 37.73 -58.58 -28.30
N HIS A 21 38.31 -58.86 -29.48
CA HIS A 21 39.68 -59.34 -29.63
C HIS A 21 40.65 -58.41 -28.88
N GLY A 22 41.28 -58.90 -27.81
CA GLY A 22 42.43 -58.24 -27.20
C GLY A 22 43.68 -58.40 -28.08
N PRO A 23 44.65 -57.47 -28.02
CA PRO A 23 45.95 -57.66 -28.67
C PRO A 23 46.65 -58.90 -28.09
N ALA A 24 47.44 -59.58 -28.92
CA ALA A 24 48.17 -60.79 -28.54
C ALA A 24 49.10 -60.55 -27.33
N PRO A 25 49.27 -61.53 -26.42
CA PRO A 25 50.22 -61.41 -25.32
C PRO A 25 51.64 -61.27 -25.86
N LEU A 26 52.36 -60.24 -25.41
CA LEU A 26 53.77 -60.02 -25.71
C LEU A 26 54.61 -61.24 -25.29
N SER A 27 55.62 -61.58 -26.08
CA SER A 27 56.57 -62.63 -25.72
C SER A 27 57.45 -62.20 -24.54
N ALA A 28 57.99 -63.15 -23.77
CA ALA A 28 58.84 -62.86 -22.61
C ALA A 28 60.10 -62.05 -22.95
N GLN A 29 60.57 -62.14 -24.19
CA GLN A 29 61.75 -61.42 -24.68
C GLN A 29 61.41 -59.95 -25.01
N GLU A 30 60.25 -59.69 -25.62
CA GLU A 30 59.74 -58.33 -25.86
C GLU A 30 59.44 -57.63 -24.53
N LEU A 31 58.84 -58.33 -23.56
CA LEU A 31 58.56 -57.80 -22.23
C LEU A 31 59.84 -57.38 -21.48
N SER A 32 60.91 -58.19 -21.55
CA SER A 32 62.20 -57.84 -20.94
C SER A 32 62.87 -56.64 -21.61
N GLN A 33 62.64 -56.42 -22.91
CA GLN A 33 63.16 -55.26 -23.63
C GLN A 33 62.40 -54.00 -23.23
N GLU A 34 61.06 -54.07 -23.17
CA GLU A 34 60.22 -52.97 -22.69
C GLU A 34 60.52 -52.59 -21.24
N ILE A 35 60.76 -53.54 -20.34
CA ILE A 35 61.16 -53.25 -18.94
C ILE A 35 62.51 -52.51 -18.89
N LYS A 36 63.49 -52.94 -19.71
CA LYS A 36 64.80 -52.27 -19.78
C LYS A 36 64.66 -50.87 -20.36
N ALA A 37 63.90 -50.71 -21.45
CA ALA A 37 63.60 -49.43 -22.08
C ALA A 37 62.98 -48.44 -21.09
N PHE A 38 62.01 -48.91 -20.30
CA PHE A 38 61.32 -48.10 -19.30
C PHE A 38 62.24 -47.66 -18.15
N LEU A 39 63.13 -48.53 -17.67
CA LEU A 39 64.06 -48.21 -16.56
C LEU A 39 65.21 -47.31 -16.99
N THR A 40 65.73 -47.46 -18.21
CA THR A 40 66.86 -46.67 -18.71
C THR A 40 66.44 -45.36 -19.38
N GLY A 41 65.18 -45.25 -19.83
CA GLY A 41 64.71 -44.11 -20.64
C GLY A 41 65.34 -44.07 -22.04
N VAL A 42 65.93 -45.18 -22.49
CA VAL A 42 66.68 -45.30 -23.74
C VAL A 42 66.20 -46.54 -24.47
N ASP A 43 65.95 -46.42 -25.78
CA ASP A 43 65.56 -47.56 -26.62
C ASP A 43 66.68 -48.63 -26.60
N PRO A 44 66.41 -49.86 -26.14
CA PRO A 44 67.41 -50.92 -26.01
C PRO A 44 67.93 -51.44 -27.36
N ILE A 45 67.26 -51.12 -28.47
CA ILE A 45 67.60 -51.56 -29.83
C ILE A 45 68.34 -50.45 -30.59
N LEU A 46 67.88 -49.19 -30.45
CA LEU A 46 68.41 -48.05 -31.21
C LEU A 46 69.36 -47.13 -30.41
N GLY A 47 69.41 -47.26 -29.08
CA GLY A 47 70.32 -46.50 -28.21
C GLY A 47 69.99 -45.00 -28.06
N HIS A 48 68.87 -44.53 -28.61
CA HIS A 48 68.41 -43.15 -28.48
C HIS A 48 67.61 -42.94 -27.19
N GLN A 49 67.74 -41.75 -26.59
CA GLN A 49 66.85 -41.34 -25.49
C GLN A 49 65.42 -41.31 -25.99
N LEU A 50 64.53 -41.98 -25.26
CA LEU A 50 63.12 -42.04 -25.59
C LEU A 50 62.52 -40.64 -25.45
N SER A 51 61.73 -40.23 -26.43
CA SER A 51 60.89 -39.04 -26.26
C SER A 51 59.88 -39.29 -25.13
N ALA A 52 59.39 -38.23 -24.48
CA ALA A 52 58.36 -38.34 -23.44
C ALA A 52 57.11 -39.12 -23.91
N ARG A 53 56.83 -39.09 -25.23
CA ARG A 53 55.75 -39.86 -25.87
C ARG A 53 56.06 -41.35 -25.96
N GLU A 54 57.27 -41.71 -26.37
CA GLU A 54 57.68 -43.12 -26.51
C GLU A 54 57.87 -43.78 -25.15
N HIS A 55 58.41 -43.05 -24.17
CA HIS A 55 58.59 -43.52 -22.79
C HIS A 55 57.24 -43.79 -22.11
N ALA A 56 56.27 -42.88 -22.28
CA ALA A 56 54.92 -43.07 -21.76
C ALA A 56 54.19 -44.26 -22.42
N ARG A 57 54.34 -44.47 -23.75
CA ARG A 57 53.77 -45.62 -24.47
C ARG A 57 54.38 -46.95 -24.02
N CYS A 58 55.70 -46.99 -23.81
CA CYS A 58 56.40 -48.12 -23.20
C CYS A 58 55.81 -48.44 -21.81
N GLY A 59 55.62 -47.43 -20.96
CA GLY A 59 54.95 -47.57 -19.66
C GLY A 59 53.51 -48.11 -19.77
N LEU A 60 52.71 -47.60 -20.70
CA LEU A 60 51.33 -48.07 -20.93
C LEU A 60 51.28 -49.54 -21.41
N LEU A 61 52.24 -49.99 -22.22
CA LEU A 61 52.38 -51.38 -22.62
C LEU A 61 52.74 -52.29 -21.43
N LEU A 62 53.62 -51.83 -20.54
CA LEU A 62 53.93 -52.53 -19.29
C LEU A 62 52.74 -52.59 -18.34
N LEU A 63 51.92 -51.54 -18.28
CA LEU A 63 50.71 -51.51 -17.45
C LEU A 63 49.67 -52.55 -17.90
N ARG A 64 49.59 -52.81 -19.21
CA ARG A 64 48.72 -53.84 -19.83
C ARG A 64 49.21 -55.26 -19.63
N SER A 65 50.53 -55.46 -19.58
CA SER A 65 51.14 -56.79 -19.59
C SER A 65 51.67 -57.26 -18.23
N LEU A 66 51.96 -56.35 -17.28
CA LEU A 66 52.66 -56.69 -16.04
C LEU A 66 52.07 -56.01 -14.77
N PRO A 67 51.26 -56.73 -13.96
CA PRO A 67 50.68 -56.20 -12.72
C PRO A 67 51.66 -55.61 -11.69
N PRO A 68 52.88 -56.15 -11.47
CA PRO A 68 53.84 -55.57 -10.53
C PRO A 68 54.39 -54.20 -10.95
N ALA A 69 54.39 -53.87 -12.25
CA ALA A 69 54.92 -52.61 -12.77
C ALA A 69 53.98 -51.42 -12.51
N ARG A 70 52.75 -51.67 -12.04
CA ARG A 70 51.70 -50.65 -11.84
C ARG A 70 52.17 -49.41 -11.08
N ALA A 71 52.81 -49.58 -9.94
CA ALA A 71 53.23 -48.45 -9.11
C ALA A 71 54.29 -47.59 -9.80
N ALA A 72 55.31 -48.23 -10.39
CA ALA A 72 56.40 -47.54 -11.09
C ALA A 72 55.91 -46.83 -12.36
N VAL A 73 55.00 -47.46 -13.12
CA VAL A 73 54.40 -46.83 -14.31
C VAL A 73 53.51 -45.65 -13.93
N LEU A 74 52.65 -45.80 -12.93
CA LEU A 74 51.81 -44.69 -12.45
C LEU A 74 52.65 -43.53 -11.91
N ASP A 75 53.76 -43.80 -11.25
CA ASP A 75 54.69 -42.78 -10.78
C ASP A 75 55.38 -42.04 -11.93
N HIS A 76 55.85 -42.77 -12.95
CA HIS A 76 56.38 -42.15 -14.17
C HIS A 76 55.33 -41.28 -14.88
N LEU A 77 54.09 -41.73 -14.96
CA LEU A 77 52.99 -40.95 -15.53
C LEU A 77 52.74 -39.65 -14.76
N ARG A 78 53.01 -39.57 -13.44
CA ARG A 78 52.93 -38.29 -12.70
C ARG A 78 53.81 -37.21 -13.33
N GLY A 79 55.03 -37.56 -13.74
CA GLY A 79 55.97 -36.64 -14.38
C GLY A 79 55.46 -36.12 -15.74
N VAL A 80 54.78 -36.97 -16.52
CA VAL A 80 54.17 -36.59 -17.80
C VAL A 80 53.05 -35.57 -17.60
N PHE A 81 52.20 -35.78 -16.59
CA PHE A 81 51.12 -34.85 -16.24
C PHE A 81 51.67 -33.54 -15.66
N ASP A 82 52.69 -33.58 -14.79
CA ASP A 82 53.33 -32.37 -14.26
C ASP A 82 53.95 -31.50 -15.37
N GLU A 83 54.66 -32.12 -16.32
CA GLU A 83 55.22 -31.43 -17.49
C GLU A 83 54.13 -30.77 -18.35
N SER A 84 53.02 -31.46 -18.58
CA SER A 84 51.90 -30.92 -19.36
C SER A 84 51.20 -29.73 -18.68
N VAL A 85 51.08 -29.75 -17.34
CA VAL A 85 50.52 -28.64 -16.56
C VAL A 85 51.46 -27.45 -16.57
N ARG A 86 52.76 -27.67 -16.38
CA ARG A 86 53.77 -26.61 -16.41
C ARG A 86 53.85 -25.91 -17.77
N ALA A 87 53.80 -26.69 -18.85
CA ALA A 87 53.75 -26.16 -20.22
C ALA A 87 52.49 -25.31 -20.44
N HIS A 88 51.34 -25.74 -19.92
CA HIS A 88 50.08 -25.01 -20.01
C HIS A 88 50.12 -23.69 -19.22
N LEU A 89 50.65 -23.70 -17.99
CA LEU A 89 50.79 -22.49 -17.17
C LEU A 89 51.79 -21.49 -17.77
N ALA A 90 52.90 -21.97 -18.33
CA ALA A 90 53.86 -21.12 -19.05
C ALA A 90 53.23 -20.46 -20.29
N ALA A 91 52.40 -21.18 -21.05
CA ALA A 91 51.66 -20.61 -22.19
C ALA A 91 50.61 -19.57 -21.76
N LEU A 92 50.01 -19.73 -20.58
CA LEU A 92 49.09 -18.75 -20.02
C LEU A 92 49.79 -17.46 -19.58
N ASP A 93 51.06 -17.49 -19.18
CA ASP A 93 51.83 -16.29 -18.84
C ASP A 93 52.24 -15.47 -20.08
N GLU A 94 52.40 -16.11 -21.24
CA GLU A 94 52.76 -15.43 -22.51
C GLU A 94 51.58 -14.77 -23.25
N SER A 95 50.32 -15.08 -22.90
CA SER A 95 49.14 -14.50 -23.56
C SER A 95 48.84 -13.07 -23.03
N PRO A 96 48.92 -11.99 -23.83
CA PRO A 96 48.72 -10.62 -23.35
C PRO A 96 47.23 -10.32 -23.05
N VAL A 97 46.96 -9.66 -21.92
CA VAL A 97 45.65 -9.08 -21.58
C VAL A 97 45.47 -7.78 -22.36
N ALA A 98 44.28 -7.59 -22.93
CA ALA A 98 43.91 -6.45 -23.77
C ALA A 98 44.19 -5.07 -23.14
N GLY A 99 45.06 -4.30 -23.78
CA GLY A 99 45.23 -2.85 -23.62
C GLY A 99 45.23 -2.17 -25.00
N PRO A 100 45.00 -0.84 -25.09
CA PRO A 100 44.74 -0.18 -26.36
C PRO A 100 45.97 -0.18 -27.29
N PRO A 101 45.78 -0.27 -28.61
CA PRO A 101 46.78 -0.84 -29.50
C PRO A 101 47.68 0.22 -30.12
N HIS A 102 48.48 0.96 -29.36
CA HIS A 102 49.54 1.76 -29.97
C HIS A 102 50.77 1.81 -29.06
N LEU A 103 51.91 1.39 -29.63
CA LEU A 103 53.28 1.33 -29.07
C LEU A 103 53.67 -0.01 -28.42
N ARG A 104 53.98 -1.02 -29.26
CA ARG A 104 55.12 -1.91 -28.99
C ARG A 104 55.69 -2.56 -30.27
N PRO A 105 57.02 -2.85 -30.32
CA PRO A 105 57.71 -3.42 -31.48
C PRO A 105 57.41 -4.91 -31.66
N PRO A 106 57.69 -5.51 -32.84
CA PRO A 106 57.42 -6.92 -33.10
C PRO A 106 58.41 -7.81 -32.31
N PRO A 107 57.96 -8.94 -31.72
CA PRO A 107 58.86 -9.92 -31.12
C PRO A 107 59.59 -10.73 -32.21
N PRO A 108 60.79 -11.28 -31.92
CA PRO A 108 61.53 -12.11 -32.85
C PRO A 108 60.81 -13.44 -33.12
N SER A 109 60.72 -13.79 -34.39
CA SER A 109 60.33 -15.11 -34.88
C SER A 109 61.31 -16.20 -34.42
N HIS A 110 60.74 -17.33 -33.96
CA HIS A 110 61.37 -18.60 -33.54
C HIS A 110 61.55 -18.83 -32.03
N VAL A 111 60.45 -19.14 -31.34
CA VAL A 111 60.34 -20.29 -30.40
C VAL A 111 58.87 -20.77 -30.42
N PRO A 112 58.55 -22.01 -30.80
CA PRO A 112 57.23 -22.57 -30.54
C PRO A 112 57.13 -22.95 -29.06
N ALA A 113 56.26 -22.26 -28.33
CA ALA A 113 55.80 -22.66 -27.02
C ALA A 113 54.90 -23.92 -27.14
N GLY A 114 55.23 -24.97 -26.40
CA GLY A 114 54.46 -26.23 -26.31
C GLY A 114 54.92 -27.32 -27.29
N GLY A 115 55.54 -28.38 -26.79
CA GLY A 115 55.86 -29.56 -27.61
C GLY A 115 54.59 -30.25 -28.13
N PRO A 116 54.44 -30.52 -29.45
CA PRO A 116 53.20 -30.97 -30.09
C PRO A 116 52.82 -32.46 -29.86
N GLY A 117 53.23 -33.07 -28.73
CA GLY A 117 53.02 -34.50 -28.50
C GLY A 117 52.55 -34.90 -27.10
N LEU A 118 52.62 -34.02 -26.10
CA LEU A 118 52.27 -34.37 -24.72
C LEU A 118 50.75 -34.54 -24.53
N GLU A 119 49.95 -33.75 -25.25
CA GLU A 119 48.48 -33.86 -25.17
C GLU A 119 47.95 -35.17 -25.77
N ASP A 120 48.56 -35.66 -26.85
CA ASP A 120 48.25 -36.97 -27.45
C ASP A 120 48.53 -38.09 -26.44
N VAL A 121 49.64 -38.00 -25.72
CA VAL A 121 50.04 -38.97 -24.70
C VAL A 121 49.05 -38.97 -23.54
N VAL A 122 48.65 -37.79 -23.05
CA VAL A 122 47.64 -37.66 -22.00
C VAL A 122 46.30 -38.30 -22.42
N GLN A 123 45.91 -38.16 -23.70
CA GLN A 123 44.71 -38.81 -24.24
C GLN A 123 44.85 -40.34 -24.33
N GLU A 124 46.01 -40.84 -24.75
CA GLU A 124 46.30 -42.28 -24.79
C GLU A 124 46.29 -42.89 -23.38
N VAL A 125 46.88 -42.20 -22.39
CA VAL A 125 46.84 -42.61 -20.98
C VAL A 125 45.39 -42.68 -20.48
N GLN A 126 44.57 -41.65 -20.76
CA GLN A 126 43.16 -41.64 -20.40
C GLN A 126 42.42 -42.86 -20.98
N GLN A 127 42.60 -43.15 -22.27
CA GLN A 127 41.94 -44.29 -22.91
C GLN A 127 42.29 -45.63 -22.24
N VAL A 128 43.59 -45.88 -22.00
CA VAL A 128 44.06 -47.12 -21.39
C VAL A 128 43.54 -47.29 -19.96
N LEU A 129 43.59 -46.23 -19.14
CA LEU A 129 43.08 -46.27 -17.77
C LEU A 129 41.55 -46.46 -17.75
N SER A 130 40.82 -45.79 -18.64
CA SER A 130 39.37 -45.95 -18.80
C SER A 130 38.95 -47.37 -19.21
N GLU A 131 39.75 -48.05 -20.04
CA GLU A 131 39.54 -49.46 -20.41
C GLU A 131 39.70 -50.39 -19.20
N PHE A 132 40.72 -50.17 -18.35
CA PHE A 132 40.92 -50.98 -17.14
C PHE A 132 39.79 -50.80 -16.11
N ILE A 133 39.33 -49.55 -15.91
CA ILE A 133 38.21 -49.26 -15.02
C ILE A 133 36.95 -49.99 -15.50
N ARG A 134 36.69 -50.00 -16.82
CA ARG A 134 35.53 -50.71 -17.41
C ARG A 134 35.66 -52.23 -17.28
N ALA A 135 36.87 -52.77 -17.39
CA ALA A 135 37.12 -54.21 -17.32
C ALA A 135 36.97 -54.78 -15.90
N ASN A 136 37.49 -54.10 -14.87
CA ASN A 136 37.32 -54.51 -13.48
C ASN A 136 37.33 -53.30 -12.52
N PRO A 137 36.15 -52.70 -12.25
CA PRO A 137 36.04 -51.52 -11.39
C PRO A 137 36.58 -51.74 -9.98
N LYS A 138 36.29 -52.89 -9.34
CA LYS A 138 36.63 -53.12 -7.92
C LYS A 138 38.13 -53.16 -7.64
N ALA A 139 38.93 -53.61 -8.61
CA ALA A 139 40.38 -53.72 -8.44
C ALA A 139 41.13 -52.45 -8.87
N TRP A 140 40.69 -51.80 -9.96
CA TRP A 140 41.42 -50.69 -10.55
C TRP A 140 40.93 -49.32 -10.09
N ALA A 141 39.62 -49.15 -9.85
CA ALA A 141 39.08 -47.84 -9.53
C ALA A 141 39.65 -47.24 -8.23
N PRO A 142 39.83 -47.97 -7.10
CA PRO A 142 40.41 -47.38 -5.88
C PRO A 142 41.87 -46.94 -6.05
N VAL A 143 42.67 -47.72 -6.79
CA VAL A 143 44.10 -47.43 -7.02
C VAL A 143 44.26 -46.24 -7.96
N ILE A 144 43.52 -46.23 -9.06
CA ILE A 144 43.58 -45.14 -10.06
C ILE A 144 42.96 -43.86 -9.49
N SER A 145 41.87 -43.94 -8.71
CA SER A 145 41.26 -42.76 -8.10
C SER A 145 42.19 -42.10 -7.08
N ALA A 146 42.86 -42.89 -6.23
CA ALA A 146 43.81 -42.39 -5.25
C ALA A 146 45.01 -41.74 -5.93
N TRP A 147 45.60 -42.39 -6.95
CA TRP A 147 46.68 -41.82 -7.74
C TRP A 147 46.29 -40.50 -8.43
N SER A 148 45.13 -40.46 -9.06
CA SER A 148 44.64 -39.30 -9.81
C SER A 148 44.42 -38.08 -8.91
N ILE A 149 43.81 -38.28 -7.74
CA ILE A 149 43.54 -37.20 -6.79
C ILE A 149 44.79 -36.74 -6.05
N ASP A 150 45.64 -37.66 -5.59
CA ASP A 150 46.93 -37.34 -4.99
C ASP A 150 47.79 -36.48 -5.95
N LEU A 151 47.86 -36.87 -7.22
CA LEU A 151 48.53 -36.08 -8.26
C LEU A 151 47.90 -34.70 -8.45
N MET A 152 46.55 -34.60 -8.54
CA MET A 152 45.87 -33.30 -8.63
C MET A 152 46.11 -32.41 -7.39
N GLY A 153 46.21 -33.00 -6.20
CA GLY A 153 46.54 -32.30 -4.94
C GLY A 153 47.95 -31.73 -4.94
N GLN A 154 48.92 -32.54 -5.37
CA GLN A 154 50.31 -32.13 -5.53
C GLN A 154 50.45 -31.03 -6.59
N LEU A 155 49.84 -31.18 -7.77
CA LEU A 155 49.87 -30.17 -8.82
C LEU A 155 49.25 -28.85 -8.34
N SER A 156 48.08 -28.91 -7.70
CA SER A 156 47.40 -27.70 -7.20
C SER A 156 48.22 -26.97 -6.14
N SER A 157 48.97 -27.72 -5.30
CA SER A 157 49.78 -27.14 -4.22
C SER A 157 51.13 -26.62 -4.70
N THR A 158 51.82 -27.36 -5.56
CA THR A 158 53.17 -27.02 -6.06
C THR A 158 53.17 -25.74 -6.87
N TYR A 159 52.14 -25.53 -7.71
CA TYR A 159 52.01 -24.32 -8.52
C TYR A 159 51.26 -23.18 -7.79
N SER A 160 50.85 -23.37 -6.54
CA SER A 160 50.23 -22.31 -5.74
C SER A 160 51.27 -21.27 -5.29
N GLY A 161 51.16 -20.05 -5.81
CA GLY A 161 52.02 -18.91 -5.44
C GLY A 161 53.32 -18.75 -6.24
N GLN A 162 53.65 -19.67 -7.16
CA GLN A 162 54.84 -19.54 -8.03
C GLN A 162 54.59 -18.70 -9.30
N HIS A 163 53.34 -18.61 -9.77
CA HIS A 163 52.96 -17.87 -10.98
C HIS A 163 52.01 -16.70 -10.65
N GLN A 164 52.29 -15.50 -11.19
CA GLN A 164 51.52 -14.27 -10.93
C GLN A 164 50.04 -14.36 -11.36
N ARG A 165 49.68 -15.29 -12.27
CA ARG A 165 48.31 -15.50 -12.77
C ARG A 165 47.52 -16.60 -12.07
N VAL A 166 48.12 -17.38 -11.17
CA VAL A 166 47.37 -18.33 -10.33
C VAL A 166 46.78 -17.52 -9.16
N PRO A 167 45.44 -17.41 -9.05
CA PRO A 167 44.82 -16.67 -7.95
C PRO A 167 45.32 -17.22 -6.60
N HIS A 168 45.57 -16.32 -5.65
CA HIS A 168 45.85 -16.76 -4.27
C HIS A 168 44.66 -17.59 -3.76
N ALA A 169 44.91 -18.51 -2.83
CA ALA A 169 43.90 -19.39 -2.24
C ALA A 169 42.66 -18.69 -1.65
N THR A 170 42.72 -17.36 -1.47
CA THR A 170 41.63 -16.50 -1.01
C THR A 170 40.76 -15.93 -2.15
N GLY A 171 41.08 -16.24 -3.42
CA GLY A 171 40.32 -15.87 -4.61
C GLY A 171 39.03 -16.69 -4.78
N SER A 172 38.18 -16.31 -5.75
CA SER A 172 36.91 -17.01 -5.95
C SER A 172 37.16 -18.45 -6.44
N LEU A 173 36.59 -19.45 -5.75
CA LEU A 173 36.72 -20.87 -6.10
C LEU A 173 36.39 -21.16 -7.58
N ASN A 174 35.51 -20.34 -8.16
CA ASN A 174 35.08 -20.44 -9.54
C ASN A 174 36.21 -20.08 -10.53
N GLU A 175 37.05 -19.10 -10.21
CA GLU A 175 38.23 -18.75 -11.03
C GLU A 175 39.28 -19.87 -11.01
N LEU A 176 39.54 -20.46 -9.84
CA LEU A 176 40.41 -21.63 -9.71
C LEU A 176 39.89 -22.81 -10.53
N LEU A 177 38.59 -23.09 -10.44
CA LEU A 177 37.97 -24.17 -11.21
C LEU A 177 38.08 -23.91 -12.73
N GLN A 178 37.85 -22.68 -13.19
CA GLN A 178 37.99 -22.33 -14.61
C GLN A 178 39.43 -22.46 -15.11
N LEU A 179 40.41 -22.03 -14.32
CA LEU A 179 41.83 -22.15 -14.63
C LEU A 179 42.23 -23.63 -14.78
N TRP A 180 41.96 -24.43 -13.76
CA TRP A 180 42.39 -25.83 -13.75
C TRP A 180 41.61 -26.69 -14.74
N MET A 181 40.32 -26.41 -14.99
CA MET A 181 39.57 -27.12 -16.04
C MET A 181 39.96 -26.67 -17.46
N GLY A 182 40.64 -25.53 -17.61
CA GLY A 182 41.24 -25.06 -18.85
C GLY A 182 42.43 -25.91 -19.31
N CYS A 183 43.17 -26.49 -18.37
CA CYS A 183 44.27 -27.41 -18.67
C CYS A 183 43.75 -28.81 -19.03
N ARG A 184 44.22 -29.36 -20.15
CA ARG A 184 43.79 -30.68 -20.65
C ARG A 184 44.18 -31.82 -19.71
N ALA A 185 45.37 -31.73 -19.10
CA ALA A 185 45.90 -32.76 -18.23
C ALA A 185 45.09 -32.94 -16.94
N THR A 186 44.85 -31.86 -16.22
CA THR A 186 43.97 -31.86 -15.04
C THR A 186 42.54 -32.26 -15.39
N ARG A 187 42.00 -31.83 -16.55
CA ARG A 187 40.69 -32.28 -17.03
C ARG A 187 40.65 -33.81 -17.23
N THR A 188 41.67 -34.39 -17.85
CA THR A 188 41.71 -35.85 -18.02
C THR A 188 41.86 -36.61 -16.70
N LEU A 189 42.62 -36.09 -15.73
CA LEU A 189 42.67 -36.66 -14.37
C LEU A 189 41.28 -36.60 -13.71
N MET A 190 40.60 -35.46 -13.83
CA MET A 190 39.24 -35.26 -13.35
C MET A 190 38.27 -36.30 -13.94
N ASP A 191 38.29 -36.48 -15.26
CA ASP A 191 37.43 -37.42 -15.98
C ASP A 191 37.66 -38.88 -15.53
N ILE A 192 38.93 -39.28 -15.39
CA ILE A 192 39.31 -40.62 -14.90
C ILE A 192 38.78 -40.84 -13.49
N TYR A 193 38.94 -39.85 -12.61
CA TYR A 193 38.42 -39.94 -11.24
C TYR A 193 36.89 -40.05 -11.21
N VAL A 194 36.18 -39.20 -11.96
CA VAL A 194 34.71 -39.25 -12.07
C VAL A 194 34.25 -40.60 -12.59
N GLN A 195 34.97 -41.19 -13.56
CA GLN A 195 34.69 -42.53 -14.06
C GLN A 195 34.88 -43.60 -12.97
N CYS A 196 35.97 -43.55 -12.19
CA CYS A 196 36.20 -44.44 -11.05
C CYS A 196 35.06 -44.36 -10.03
N LEU A 197 34.68 -43.15 -9.62
CA LEU A 197 33.64 -42.93 -8.63
C LEU A 197 32.28 -43.40 -9.14
N SER A 198 31.92 -43.10 -10.40
CA SER A 198 30.68 -43.55 -11.02
C SER A 198 30.56 -45.08 -11.10
N ALA A 199 31.68 -45.78 -11.33
CA ALA A 199 31.70 -47.24 -11.42
C ALA A 199 31.56 -47.93 -10.05
N LEU A 200 31.83 -47.22 -8.95
CA LEU A 200 31.78 -47.74 -7.58
C LEU A 200 30.62 -47.21 -6.73
N ILE A 201 29.88 -46.20 -7.19
CA ILE A 201 28.85 -45.52 -6.40
C ILE A 201 27.71 -46.44 -5.95
N GLY A 202 27.39 -47.47 -6.75
CA GLY A 202 26.36 -48.46 -6.42
C GLY A 202 26.84 -49.64 -5.55
N SER A 203 28.15 -49.74 -5.26
CA SER A 203 28.71 -50.83 -4.44
C SER A 203 29.39 -50.35 -3.16
N CYS A 204 30.56 -49.71 -3.28
CA CYS A 204 31.40 -49.30 -2.14
C CYS A 204 32.29 -48.11 -2.57
N PRO A 205 31.76 -46.88 -2.63
CA PRO A 205 32.54 -45.71 -3.04
C PRO A 205 33.53 -45.21 -1.98
N ASP A 206 33.50 -45.77 -0.77
CA ASP A 206 34.22 -45.26 0.41
C ASP A 206 35.72 -45.07 0.15
N ALA A 207 36.40 -46.05 -0.46
CA ALA A 207 37.83 -45.92 -0.75
C ALA A 207 38.19 -44.74 -1.68
N CYS A 208 37.31 -44.39 -2.64
CA CYS A 208 37.51 -43.25 -3.55
C CYS A 208 37.21 -41.91 -2.87
N VAL A 209 36.24 -41.90 -1.95
CA VAL A 209 35.83 -40.69 -1.21
C VAL A 209 36.78 -40.40 -0.05
N ASP A 210 37.23 -41.43 0.67
CA ASP A 210 38.22 -41.31 1.75
C ASP A 210 39.54 -40.80 1.18
N ALA A 211 40.02 -41.35 0.05
CA ALA A 211 41.18 -40.82 -0.65
C ALA A 211 41.01 -39.35 -1.05
N LEU A 212 39.82 -38.95 -1.53
CA LEU A 212 39.53 -37.56 -1.87
C LEU A 212 39.60 -36.64 -0.65
N LEU A 213 38.99 -37.05 0.46
CA LEU A 213 38.93 -36.25 1.67
C LEU A 213 40.29 -36.18 2.37
N ASP A 214 41.04 -37.28 2.43
CA ASP A 214 42.38 -37.31 3.00
C ASP A 214 43.34 -36.40 2.22
N THR A 215 43.31 -36.44 0.88
CA THR A 215 44.08 -35.52 0.04
C THR A 215 43.59 -34.06 0.22
N SER A 216 42.29 -33.84 0.39
CA SER A 216 41.77 -32.49 0.66
C SER A 216 42.25 -31.92 2.00
N VAL A 217 42.38 -32.76 3.05
CA VAL A 217 42.92 -32.34 4.34
C VAL A 217 44.38 -31.93 4.23
N GLN A 218 45.15 -32.54 3.33
CA GLN A 218 46.57 -32.26 3.12
C GLN A 218 46.82 -31.01 2.25
N HIS A 219 45.98 -30.78 1.23
CA HIS A 219 46.23 -29.78 0.18
C HIS A 219 45.21 -28.63 0.13
N SER A 220 44.22 -28.59 1.04
CA SER A 220 43.33 -27.42 1.24
C SER A 220 44.15 -26.19 1.67
N PRO A 221 43.81 -24.98 1.21
CA PRO A 221 42.65 -24.61 0.37
C PRO A 221 42.86 -24.73 -1.15
N HIS A 222 44.07 -25.07 -1.61
CA HIS A 222 44.42 -25.08 -3.05
C HIS A 222 43.75 -26.21 -3.83
N PHE A 223 43.27 -27.25 -3.14
CA PHE A 223 42.59 -28.41 -3.71
C PHE A 223 41.05 -28.34 -3.63
N ASP A 224 40.48 -27.32 -2.98
CA ASP A 224 39.03 -27.21 -2.70
C ASP A 224 38.18 -27.21 -3.99
N TRP A 225 38.74 -26.73 -5.11
CA TRP A 225 38.07 -26.70 -6.41
C TRP A 225 37.75 -28.11 -6.93
N VAL A 226 38.61 -29.10 -6.64
CA VAL A 226 38.42 -30.50 -7.04
C VAL A 226 37.23 -31.10 -6.28
N VAL A 227 37.22 -30.90 -4.95
CA VAL A 227 36.12 -31.37 -4.09
C VAL A 227 34.79 -30.73 -4.50
N ALA A 228 34.79 -29.44 -4.84
CA ALA A 228 33.58 -28.75 -5.32
C ALA A 228 33.12 -29.23 -6.70
N HIS A 229 34.03 -29.53 -7.64
CA HIS A 229 33.67 -30.07 -8.95
C HIS A 229 33.08 -31.49 -8.85
N ILE A 230 33.69 -32.36 -8.04
CA ILE A 230 33.17 -33.72 -7.78
C ILE A 230 31.84 -33.64 -7.03
N GLY A 231 31.75 -32.76 -6.03
CA GLY A 231 30.51 -32.52 -5.28
C GLY A 231 29.37 -32.03 -6.15
N SER A 232 29.66 -31.35 -7.27
CA SER A 232 28.63 -30.98 -8.26
C SER A 232 28.14 -32.17 -9.08
N SER A 233 28.99 -33.18 -9.30
CA SER A 233 28.63 -34.39 -10.04
C SER A 233 27.97 -35.46 -9.14
N PHE A 234 28.34 -35.51 -7.86
CA PHE A 234 27.87 -36.50 -6.88
C PHE A 234 27.47 -35.85 -5.53
N PRO A 235 26.44 -34.97 -5.52
CA PRO A 235 26.14 -34.15 -4.35
C PRO A 235 25.75 -34.96 -3.12
N GLY A 236 24.95 -36.02 -3.26
CA GLY A 236 24.46 -36.80 -2.11
C GLY A 236 25.58 -37.46 -1.28
N THR A 237 26.60 -38.01 -1.95
CA THR A 237 27.70 -38.72 -1.30
C THR A 237 28.74 -37.76 -0.72
N ILE A 238 29.09 -36.72 -1.46
CA ILE A 238 30.18 -35.81 -1.09
C ILE A 238 29.74 -34.82 -0.01
N ILE A 239 28.53 -34.23 -0.10
CA ILE A 239 28.06 -33.24 0.88
C ILE A 239 28.03 -33.83 2.30
N SER A 240 27.47 -35.04 2.45
CA SER A 240 27.38 -35.76 3.74
C SER A 240 28.77 -36.02 4.35
N ARG A 241 29.71 -36.45 3.53
CA ARG A 241 31.07 -36.79 3.97
C ARG A 241 31.91 -35.56 4.28
N VAL A 242 31.79 -34.46 3.51
CA VAL A 242 32.43 -33.16 3.79
C VAL A 242 31.92 -32.57 5.10
N LEU A 243 30.60 -32.58 5.34
CA LEU A 243 30.02 -32.12 6.61
C LEU A 243 30.47 -32.97 7.80
N SER A 244 30.50 -34.30 7.64
CA SER A 244 30.97 -35.22 8.68
C SER A 244 32.46 -35.02 9.01
N CYS A 245 33.30 -34.79 7.99
CA CYS A 245 34.72 -34.48 8.17
C CYS A 245 34.90 -33.13 8.89
N GLY A 246 34.16 -32.11 8.46
CA GLY A 246 34.16 -30.79 9.11
C GLY A 246 33.71 -30.83 10.57
N LEU A 247 32.68 -31.63 10.90
CA LEU A 247 32.22 -31.82 12.27
C LEU A 247 33.28 -32.51 13.13
N LYS A 248 33.92 -33.58 12.63
CA LYS A 248 35.00 -34.28 13.35
C LYS A 248 36.16 -33.33 13.65
N ASP A 249 36.60 -32.55 12.66
CA ASP A 249 37.63 -31.53 12.86
C ASP A 249 37.18 -30.48 13.88
N PHE A 250 35.94 -29.98 13.81
CA PHE A 250 35.41 -29.01 14.77
C PHE A 250 35.42 -29.54 16.21
N CYS A 251 35.07 -30.82 16.43
CA CYS A 251 35.09 -31.46 17.75
C CYS A 251 36.51 -31.51 18.35
N VAL A 252 37.50 -31.87 17.53
CA VAL A 252 38.91 -32.00 17.96
C VAL A 252 39.49 -30.64 18.37
N HIS A 253 39.10 -29.56 17.69
CA HIS A 253 39.61 -28.21 17.98
C HIS A 253 38.79 -27.48 19.06
N SER A 254 37.51 -27.82 19.24
CA SER A 254 36.67 -27.28 20.33
C SER A 254 37.05 -27.84 21.70
N GLY A 255 37.61 -29.06 21.76
CA GLY A 255 38.04 -29.70 23.01
C GLY A 255 39.40 -29.23 23.57
N ALA A 256 40.20 -28.50 22.78
CA ALA A 256 41.55 -28.08 23.18
C ALA A 256 41.59 -26.91 24.19
N GLY A 257 40.44 -26.35 24.57
CA GLY A 257 40.33 -25.34 25.63
C GLY A 257 40.20 -25.90 27.05
N GLY A 258 40.04 -27.21 27.21
CA GLY A 258 39.74 -27.81 28.52
C GLY A 258 40.44 -29.14 28.73
N GLY A 259 41.72 -29.13 29.11
CA GLY A 259 42.36 -30.36 29.62
C GLY A 259 43.87 -30.47 29.48
N THR A 260 44.64 -29.58 30.09
CA THR A 260 45.99 -29.92 30.60
C THR A 260 46.21 -29.23 31.93
N GLY A 261 45.87 -29.92 33.01
CA GLY A 261 46.25 -29.51 34.37
C GLY A 261 47.73 -29.79 34.59
N GLY A 262 48.43 -28.81 35.18
CA GLY A 262 49.69 -29.03 35.89
C GLY A 262 50.85 -28.13 35.45
N SER A 263 50.84 -26.85 35.86
CA SER A 263 51.95 -26.18 36.57
C SER A 263 51.65 -24.68 36.72
N GLY A 264 51.80 -24.18 37.94
CA GLY A 264 51.39 -22.84 38.36
C GLY A 264 52.27 -21.70 37.85
N GLY A 265 51.67 -20.52 37.76
CA GLY A 265 52.33 -19.25 37.43
C GLY A 265 51.31 -18.14 37.20
N SER A 266 50.87 -17.50 38.27
CA SER A 266 49.97 -16.35 38.29
C SER A 266 50.60 -15.08 37.74
N SER A 267 50.04 -14.49 36.68
CA SER A 267 49.84 -13.03 36.54
C SER A 267 49.04 -12.65 35.28
N SER A 268 47.90 -11.99 35.50
CA SER A 268 47.22 -11.00 34.65
C SER A 268 47.17 -11.21 33.12
N GLN A 269 46.02 -11.66 32.62
CA GLN A 269 45.44 -11.17 31.37
C GLN A 269 43.92 -11.43 31.39
N THR A 270 43.15 -10.36 31.52
CA THR A 270 41.70 -10.32 31.31
C THR A 270 41.43 -10.41 29.80
N PRO A 271 40.62 -11.35 29.29
CA PRO A 271 40.24 -11.35 27.88
C PRO A 271 39.01 -10.46 27.68
N SER A 272 39.19 -9.31 27.03
CA SER A 272 38.13 -8.59 26.34
C SER A 272 37.80 -9.34 25.05
N VAL A 273 36.60 -9.92 24.99
CA VAL A 273 36.05 -10.61 23.82
C VAL A 273 35.51 -9.56 22.83
N ASP A 274 36.32 -9.20 21.84
CA ASP A 274 35.87 -8.51 20.62
C ASP A 274 35.78 -9.53 19.48
N PRO A 275 34.63 -9.70 18.80
CA PRO A 275 34.45 -10.67 17.75
C PRO A 275 34.67 -10.05 16.36
N PHE A 276 35.88 -9.58 16.02
CA PHE A 276 36.29 -9.32 14.61
C PHE A 276 37.83 -9.35 14.48
N PRO A 277 38.41 -10.01 13.46
CA PRO A 277 39.86 -10.02 13.25
C PRO A 277 40.31 -8.72 12.58
N GLY A 278 41.00 -7.87 13.34
CA GLY A 278 41.73 -6.71 12.83
C GLY A 278 43.25 -6.93 12.96
N SER A 279 43.94 -6.87 11.82
CA SER A 279 45.40 -6.85 11.60
C SER A 279 46.21 -8.16 11.78
N PRO A 280 47.20 -8.40 10.89
CA PRO A 280 47.93 -9.66 10.81
C PRO A 280 49.06 -9.70 11.83
N ALA A 281 49.08 -10.74 12.65
CA ALA A 281 50.24 -11.08 13.47
C ALA A 281 51.16 -12.07 12.70
N ILE A 282 52.45 -11.94 13.01
CA ILE A 282 53.67 -12.53 12.43
C ILE A 282 53.60 -14.07 12.27
N PRO A 283 54.27 -14.68 11.26
CA PRO A 283 53.95 -16.02 10.77
C PRO A 283 54.61 -17.13 11.60
N GLY A 284 53.80 -17.82 12.40
CA GLY A 284 54.05 -19.18 12.86
C GLY A 284 53.02 -20.11 12.23
N GLU A 285 53.49 -21.02 11.37
CA GLU A 285 52.76 -22.12 10.71
C GLU A 285 51.38 -21.82 10.09
N LYS A 286 51.40 -21.55 8.78
CA LYS A 286 50.23 -21.48 7.89
C LYS A 286 49.42 -22.79 7.92
N ARG A 287 48.36 -22.88 8.73
CA ARG A 287 47.18 -23.71 8.39
C ARG A 287 45.95 -22.82 8.42
N VAL A 288 45.37 -22.62 7.25
CA VAL A 288 44.05 -21.96 7.11
C VAL A 288 43.04 -22.78 7.94
N PRO A 289 42.17 -22.15 8.74
CA PRO A 289 41.17 -22.89 9.51
C PRO A 289 40.29 -23.70 8.56
N LYS A 290 40.34 -25.04 8.67
CA LYS A 290 39.70 -26.00 7.74
C LYS A 290 38.20 -25.77 7.53
N ILE A 291 37.52 -25.15 8.51
CA ILE A 291 36.11 -24.75 8.38
C ILE A 291 35.88 -23.74 7.25
N ALA A 292 36.84 -22.88 6.93
CA ALA A 292 36.74 -21.94 5.81
C ALA A 292 36.71 -22.67 4.44
N SER A 293 37.44 -23.77 4.31
CA SER A 293 37.41 -24.64 3.11
C SER A 293 36.05 -25.34 2.97
N VAL A 294 35.53 -25.92 4.06
CA VAL A 294 34.17 -26.51 4.08
C VAL A 294 33.11 -25.49 3.66
N VAL A 295 33.18 -24.28 4.22
CA VAL A 295 32.29 -23.15 3.90
C VAL A 295 32.43 -22.73 2.43
N GLY A 296 33.66 -22.67 1.89
CA GLY A 296 33.93 -22.34 0.49
C GLY A 296 33.37 -23.38 -0.49
N ILE A 297 33.58 -24.67 -0.21
CA ILE A 297 33.07 -25.79 -1.01
C ILE A 297 31.54 -25.81 -0.99
N LEU A 298 30.93 -25.79 0.20
CA LEU A 298 29.47 -25.81 0.34
C LEU A 298 28.83 -24.53 -0.21
N GLY A 299 29.48 -23.38 -0.07
CA GLY A 299 29.04 -22.11 -0.66
C GLY A 299 28.98 -22.15 -2.18
N HIS A 300 29.94 -22.81 -2.84
CA HIS A 300 29.90 -23.02 -4.29
C HIS A 300 28.74 -23.96 -4.69
N LEU A 301 28.59 -25.07 -3.97
CA LEU A 301 27.56 -26.08 -4.24
C LEU A 301 26.13 -25.59 -3.97
N ALA A 302 25.96 -24.62 -3.07
CA ALA A 302 24.64 -24.09 -2.68
C ALA A 302 23.83 -23.56 -3.87
N SER A 303 24.49 -23.02 -4.90
CA SER A 303 23.83 -22.45 -6.08
C SER A 303 23.07 -23.46 -6.94
N ARG A 304 23.54 -24.72 -7.00
CA ARG A 304 22.97 -25.79 -7.86
C ARG A 304 22.37 -26.96 -7.07
N HIS A 305 22.88 -27.21 -5.86
CA HIS A 305 22.53 -28.36 -5.05
C HIS A 305 22.06 -27.98 -3.64
N GLY A 306 21.51 -26.77 -3.47
CA GLY A 306 20.96 -26.30 -2.19
C GLY A 306 19.99 -27.29 -1.54
N ASP A 307 19.19 -28.02 -2.32
CA ASP A 307 18.25 -29.03 -1.80
C ASP A 307 18.91 -30.25 -1.15
N SER A 308 20.05 -30.68 -1.70
CA SER A 308 20.83 -31.79 -1.14
C SER A 308 21.57 -31.37 0.12
N ILE A 309 22.13 -30.14 0.13
CA ILE A 309 22.76 -29.54 1.32
C ILE A 309 21.72 -29.39 2.43
N ARG A 310 20.56 -28.82 2.12
CA ARG A 310 19.44 -28.65 3.04
C ARG A 310 19.00 -29.95 3.69
N ARG A 311 18.73 -31.01 2.90
CA ARG A 311 18.33 -32.32 3.45
C ARG A 311 19.36 -32.90 4.40
N GLU A 312 20.65 -32.78 4.07
CA GLU A 312 21.72 -33.33 4.89
C GLU A 312 21.96 -32.54 6.17
N LEU A 313 21.92 -31.20 6.12
CA LEU A 313 22.01 -30.35 7.31
C LEU A 313 20.83 -30.61 8.26
N LEU A 314 19.62 -30.73 7.73
CA LEU A 314 18.44 -31.10 8.52
C LEU A 314 18.56 -32.52 9.09
N ARG A 315 19.09 -33.48 8.33
CA ARG A 315 19.34 -34.84 8.82
C ARG A 315 20.30 -34.83 10.01
N MET A 316 21.44 -34.14 9.90
CA MET A 316 22.40 -34.00 11.00
C MET A 316 21.77 -33.35 12.25
N PHE A 317 20.93 -32.34 12.05
CA PHE A 317 20.20 -31.70 13.14
C PHE A 317 19.24 -32.67 13.85
N HIS A 318 18.43 -33.43 13.10
CA HIS A 318 17.51 -34.41 13.70
C HIS A 318 18.25 -35.58 14.36
N ASP A 319 19.34 -36.07 13.76
CA ASP A 319 20.18 -37.14 14.31
C ASP A 319 20.83 -36.70 15.64
N SER A 320 21.25 -35.43 15.75
CA SER A 320 21.76 -34.82 16.99
C SER A 320 20.70 -34.77 18.11
N LEU A 321 19.44 -34.45 17.76
CA LEU A 321 18.33 -34.42 18.72
C LEU A 321 17.86 -35.82 19.13
N ALA A 322 17.84 -36.79 18.22
CA ALA A 322 17.42 -38.17 18.48
C ALA A 322 18.40 -38.90 19.43
N GLY A 323 19.70 -38.59 19.35
CA GLY A 323 20.74 -39.15 20.23
C GLY A 323 20.62 -38.75 21.70
N GLY A 324 19.88 -37.68 22.03
CA GLY A 324 19.67 -37.21 23.40
C GLY A 324 18.63 -38.00 24.21
N SER A 325 17.80 -38.83 23.55
CA SER A 325 16.69 -39.54 24.20
C SER A 325 17.10 -40.83 24.93
N GLY A 326 18.36 -41.27 24.84
CA GLY A 326 18.85 -42.51 25.45
C GLY A 326 20.12 -42.30 26.26
N GLY A 327 20.06 -42.51 27.58
CA GLY A 327 21.10 -42.22 28.57
C GLY A 327 22.40 -43.04 28.48
N ARG A 328 23.11 -43.01 27.36
CA ARG A 328 24.51 -43.45 27.28
C ARG A 328 25.37 -42.27 26.85
N SER A 329 26.27 -41.85 27.74
CA SER A 329 27.42 -40.96 27.54
C SER A 329 27.60 -40.52 26.08
N GLY A 330 27.06 -39.35 25.76
CA GLY A 330 26.91 -38.85 24.39
C GLY A 330 28.23 -38.77 23.66
N ASP A 331 28.23 -39.24 22.41
CA ASP A 331 29.32 -38.99 21.48
C ASP A 331 29.57 -37.47 21.42
N PRO A 332 30.80 -36.97 21.70
CA PRO A 332 31.10 -35.53 21.69
C PRO A 332 30.75 -34.88 20.35
N SER A 333 30.68 -35.66 19.27
CA SER A 333 30.24 -35.20 17.96
C SER A 333 28.75 -34.79 17.92
N LEU A 334 27.87 -35.47 18.66
CA LEU A 334 26.44 -35.17 18.67
C LEU A 334 26.12 -33.88 19.43
N GLN A 335 26.88 -33.57 20.48
CA GLN A 335 26.77 -32.30 21.23
C GLN A 335 27.34 -31.11 20.43
N ALA A 336 28.47 -31.30 19.74
CA ALA A 336 29.09 -30.24 18.93
C ALA A 336 28.32 -29.93 17.63
N THR A 337 27.32 -30.74 17.26
CA THR A 337 26.59 -30.60 15.99
C THR A 337 25.81 -29.28 15.90
N VAL A 338 25.07 -28.87 16.94
CA VAL A 338 24.29 -27.62 16.91
C VAL A 338 25.19 -26.38 16.83
N PRO A 339 26.23 -26.21 17.67
CA PRO A 339 27.21 -25.13 17.52
C PRO A 339 27.91 -25.11 16.15
N PHE A 340 28.27 -26.29 15.62
CA PHE A 340 28.89 -26.42 14.31
C PHE A 340 27.97 -25.92 13.18
N LEU A 341 26.71 -26.32 13.19
CA LEU A 341 25.72 -25.89 12.19
C LEU A 341 25.46 -24.38 12.26
N LEU A 342 25.39 -23.80 13.46
CA LEU A 342 25.25 -22.35 13.63
C LEU A 342 26.48 -21.61 13.09
N GLN A 343 27.69 -22.10 13.37
CA GLN A 343 28.93 -21.50 12.86
C GLN A 343 29.02 -21.58 11.33
N LEU A 344 28.65 -22.71 10.72
CA LEU A 344 28.59 -22.86 9.26
C LEU A 344 27.61 -21.86 8.62
N ALA A 345 26.44 -21.67 9.25
CA ALA A 345 25.44 -20.73 8.78
C ALA A 345 25.91 -19.27 8.87
N VAL A 346 26.73 -18.92 9.87
CA VAL A 346 27.30 -17.57 10.03
C VAL A 346 28.36 -17.31 8.96
N MET A 347 29.17 -18.31 8.66
CA MET A 347 30.30 -18.18 7.73
C MET A 347 29.87 -18.18 6.25
N SER A 348 28.66 -18.64 5.92
CA SER A 348 28.13 -18.61 4.55
C SER A 348 26.68 -18.12 4.46
N PRO A 349 26.44 -16.92 3.90
CA PRO A 349 25.08 -16.41 3.66
C PRO A 349 24.31 -17.26 2.64
N ALA A 350 25.01 -17.91 1.71
CA ALA A 350 24.38 -18.83 0.75
C ALA A 350 23.77 -20.04 1.46
N LEU A 351 24.45 -20.59 2.47
CA LEU A 351 23.93 -21.71 3.27
C LEU A 351 22.75 -21.28 4.14
N LEU A 352 22.85 -20.12 4.81
CA LEU A 352 21.75 -19.56 5.59
C LEU A 352 20.49 -19.37 4.74
N GLY A 353 20.63 -18.85 3.51
CA GLY A 353 19.53 -18.71 2.56
C GLY A 353 18.86 -20.04 2.22
N THR A 354 19.63 -21.11 2.00
CA THR A 354 19.09 -22.44 1.69
C THR A 354 18.35 -23.11 2.85
N VAL A 355 18.66 -22.76 4.09
CA VAL A 355 18.14 -23.44 5.30
C VAL A 355 17.02 -22.66 5.99
N SER A 356 17.08 -21.31 5.98
CA SER A 356 16.19 -20.45 6.77
C SER A 356 14.68 -20.66 6.51
N GLY A 357 14.28 -21.01 5.28
CA GLY A 357 12.87 -21.15 4.90
C GLY A 357 12.17 -22.38 5.48
N GLU A 358 12.87 -23.50 5.64
CA GLU A 358 12.32 -24.78 6.14
C GLU A 358 12.77 -25.14 7.54
N LEU A 359 13.80 -24.47 8.07
CA LEU A 359 14.17 -24.57 9.48
C LEU A 359 12.96 -24.27 10.37
N VAL A 360 12.14 -23.29 9.99
CA VAL A 360 10.90 -22.96 10.68
C VAL A 360 9.93 -24.15 10.68
N ASP A 361 9.77 -24.83 9.55
CA ASP A 361 8.86 -25.98 9.44
C ASP A 361 9.36 -27.20 10.26
N CYS A 362 10.67 -27.36 10.40
CA CYS A 362 11.28 -28.38 11.24
C CYS A 362 11.17 -28.06 12.74
N LEU A 363 11.18 -26.78 13.12
CA LEU A 363 11.10 -26.33 14.52
C LEU A 363 9.65 -26.16 15.01
N LYS A 364 8.66 -26.09 14.12
CA LYS A 364 7.23 -25.99 14.47
C LYS A 364 6.70 -27.09 15.40
N PRO A 365 7.07 -28.39 15.24
CA PRO A 365 6.56 -29.43 16.12
C PRO A 365 7.06 -29.25 17.56
N PRO A 366 6.17 -29.24 18.57
CA PRO A 366 6.55 -28.98 19.97
C PRO A 366 7.48 -30.06 20.55
N ALA A 367 7.42 -31.29 20.02
CA ALA A 367 8.33 -32.37 20.37
C ALA A 367 9.80 -32.01 20.06
N VAL A 368 10.07 -31.41 18.90
CA VAL A 368 11.42 -31.00 18.48
C VAL A 368 11.95 -29.88 19.38
N LEU A 369 11.10 -28.91 19.75
CA LEU A 369 11.47 -27.84 20.68
C LEU A 369 11.80 -28.37 22.08
N SER A 370 11.04 -29.36 22.57
CA SER A 370 11.32 -30.00 23.86
C SER A 370 12.63 -30.80 23.84
N GLN A 371 12.93 -31.49 22.73
CA GLN A 371 14.18 -32.22 22.54
C GLN A 371 15.38 -31.27 22.44
N LEU A 372 15.23 -30.16 21.72
CA LEU A 372 16.25 -29.10 21.62
C LEU A 372 16.53 -28.49 22.99
N GLN A 373 15.49 -28.21 23.79
CA GLN A 373 15.65 -27.72 25.14
C GLN A 373 16.43 -28.72 26.03
N GLN A 374 16.10 -30.01 25.95
CA GLN A 374 16.81 -31.06 26.70
C GLN A 374 18.28 -31.17 26.28
N HIS A 375 18.56 -31.05 24.98
CA HIS A 375 19.93 -31.07 24.46
C HIS A 375 20.74 -29.85 24.94
N LEU A 376 20.13 -28.66 24.98
CA LEU A 376 20.78 -27.41 25.39
C LEU A 376 21.02 -27.29 26.91
N GLN A 377 20.35 -28.10 27.74
CA GLN A 377 20.55 -28.10 29.21
C GLN A 377 21.94 -28.57 29.64
N GLY A 378 22.67 -29.30 28.77
CA GLY A 378 24.02 -29.79 29.05
C GLY A 378 25.14 -28.75 28.92
N PHE A 379 24.84 -27.55 28.40
CA PHE A 379 25.84 -26.51 28.09
C PHE A 379 26.01 -25.47 29.21
N PRO A 380 27.23 -24.92 29.42
CA PRO A 380 27.45 -23.77 30.29
C PRO A 380 26.67 -22.53 29.86
N ARG A 381 26.33 -21.66 30.83
CA ARG A 381 25.57 -20.42 30.57
C ARG A 381 26.27 -19.47 29.58
N GLU A 382 27.60 -19.38 29.63
CA GLU A 382 28.39 -18.53 28.73
C GLU A 382 28.28 -18.98 27.27
N GLU A 383 28.33 -20.30 27.03
CA GLU A 383 28.17 -20.89 25.70
C GLU A 383 26.75 -20.71 25.17
N LEU A 384 25.74 -20.82 26.05
CA LEU A 384 24.34 -20.54 25.72
C LEU A 384 24.12 -19.06 25.33
N ASP A 385 24.69 -18.11 26.08
CA ASP A 385 24.60 -16.69 25.74
C ASP A 385 25.34 -16.37 24.42
N ASN A 386 26.49 -17.01 24.16
CA ASN A 386 27.21 -16.90 22.89
C ASN A 386 26.38 -17.45 21.72
N MET A 387 25.73 -18.61 21.89
CA MET A 387 24.83 -19.18 20.89
C MET A 387 23.60 -18.28 20.65
N LEU A 388 23.04 -17.66 21.69
CA LEU A 388 21.94 -16.69 21.55
C LEU A 388 22.37 -15.46 20.75
N ASN A 389 23.55 -14.90 21.03
CA ASN A 389 24.10 -13.78 20.25
C ASN A 389 24.35 -14.16 18.78
N LEU A 390 24.84 -15.38 18.55
CA LEU A 390 25.03 -15.94 17.21
C LEU A 390 23.69 -16.12 16.49
N ALA A 391 22.66 -16.59 17.19
CA ALA A 391 21.31 -16.73 16.66
C ALA A 391 20.71 -15.36 16.29
N VAL A 392 20.91 -14.32 17.11
CA VAL A 392 20.50 -12.94 16.77
C VAL A 392 21.16 -12.46 15.48
N HIS A 393 22.47 -12.71 15.33
CA HIS A 393 23.19 -12.37 14.11
C HIS A 393 22.68 -13.14 12.89
N LEU A 394 22.45 -14.45 13.02
CA LEU A 394 21.88 -15.27 11.95
C LEU A 394 20.49 -14.81 11.54
N VAL A 395 19.64 -14.46 12.50
CA VAL A 395 18.31 -13.90 12.24
C VAL A 395 18.41 -12.58 11.48
N SER A 396 19.35 -11.69 11.83
CA SER A 396 19.53 -10.41 11.15
C SER A 396 20.11 -10.54 9.73
N GLN A 397 20.80 -11.65 9.43
CA GLN A 397 21.29 -12.00 8.10
C GLN A 397 20.28 -12.83 7.25
N ALA A 398 19.16 -13.25 7.83
CA ALA A 398 18.14 -14.00 7.09
C ALA A 398 17.57 -13.16 5.94
N SER A 399 17.50 -13.74 4.74
CA SER A 399 17.04 -13.07 3.53
C SER A 399 15.86 -13.81 2.89
N GLY A 400 15.07 -13.09 2.08
CA GLY A 400 13.94 -13.64 1.33
C GLY A 400 12.73 -14.01 2.20
N ALA A 401 11.90 -14.93 1.69
CA ALA A 401 10.63 -15.33 2.32
C ALA A 401 10.79 -16.03 3.68
N GLY A 402 11.99 -16.52 4.01
CA GLY A 402 12.29 -17.14 5.30
C GLY A 402 12.29 -16.16 6.46
N ALA A 403 12.64 -14.89 6.23
CA ALA A 403 12.73 -13.88 7.30
C ALA A 403 11.38 -13.57 7.95
N TYR A 404 10.32 -13.40 7.16
CA TYR A 404 8.97 -13.16 7.69
C TYR A 404 8.41 -14.38 8.43
N ARG A 405 8.62 -15.60 7.90
CA ARG A 405 8.22 -16.85 8.58
C ARG A 405 8.95 -17.04 9.91
N LEU A 406 10.23 -16.70 9.96
CA LEU A 406 11.05 -16.78 11.16
C LEU A 406 10.56 -15.78 12.22
N LEU A 407 10.27 -14.54 11.83
CA LEU A 407 9.67 -13.54 12.70
C LEU A 407 8.33 -14.04 13.26
N GLN A 408 7.45 -14.56 12.40
CA GLN A 408 6.15 -15.08 12.79
C GLN A 408 6.29 -16.24 13.78
N PHE A 409 7.18 -17.20 13.51
CA PHE A 409 7.49 -18.30 14.41
C PHE A 409 8.00 -17.83 15.78
N LEU A 410 8.94 -16.89 15.81
CA LEU A 410 9.48 -16.34 17.07
C LEU A 410 8.38 -15.66 17.89
N VAL A 411 7.57 -14.84 17.24
CA VAL A 411 6.49 -14.09 17.88
C VAL A 411 5.36 -15.02 18.35
N ASP A 412 5.00 -16.04 17.57
CA ASP A 412 3.99 -17.05 17.95
C ASP A 412 4.48 -17.92 19.13
N THR A 413 5.75 -18.29 19.14
CA THR A 413 6.34 -19.16 20.18
C THR A 413 6.64 -18.41 21.48
N ALA A 414 6.99 -17.11 21.41
CA ALA A 414 7.21 -16.25 22.58
C ALA A 414 5.91 -15.85 23.30
N MET A 415 4.74 -16.05 22.69
CA MET A 415 3.46 -15.73 23.32
C MET A 415 3.11 -16.72 24.44
N PRO A 416 2.59 -16.23 25.59
CA PRO A 416 2.07 -17.10 26.62
C PRO A 416 0.80 -17.80 26.13
N ALA A 417 0.76 -19.12 26.33
CA ALA A 417 -0.40 -19.96 26.05
C ALA A 417 -1.69 -19.33 26.63
N SER A 418 -2.74 -19.26 25.82
CA SER A 418 -4.06 -18.84 26.29
C SER A 418 -4.65 -19.93 27.19
N VAL A 419 -5.53 -19.56 28.13
CA VAL A 419 -6.16 -20.44 29.14
C VAL A 419 -6.90 -21.66 28.52
N ILE A 420 -7.11 -21.67 27.19
CA ILE A 420 -7.87 -22.67 26.42
C ILE A 420 -6.95 -23.71 25.74
N THR A 421 -5.62 -23.59 25.85
CA THR A 421 -4.71 -24.57 25.22
C THR A 421 -4.69 -25.90 25.98
N THR A 422 -5.08 -26.98 25.30
CA THR A 422 -5.02 -28.36 25.79
C THR A 422 -3.59 -28.74 26.21
N GLN A 423 -3.44 -29.22 27.45
CA GLN A 423 -2.19 -29.73 28.01
C GLN A 423 -1.68 -30.89 27.13
N GLY A 424 -0.55 -30.67 26.44
CA GLY A 424 0.03 -31.60 25.47
C GLY A 424 0.48 -30.96 24.15
N LEU A 425 -0.09 -29.80 23.80
CA LEU A 425 0.32 -28.98 22.63
C LEU A 425 1.04 -27.67 23.01
N ALA A 426 1.16 -27.39 24.32
CA ALA A 426 1.76 -26.17 24.83
C ALA A 426 3.30 -26.22 24.78
N VAL A 427 3.91 -25.19 24.21
CA VAL A 427 5.36 -24.97 24.22
C VAL A 427 5.85 -24.77 25.67
N PRO A 428 6.97 -25.41 26.08
CA PRO A 428 7.55 -25.22 27.41
C PRO A 428 7.82 -23.75 27.77
N ASP A 429 7.62 -23.37 29.04
CA ASP A 429 7.77 -21.98 29.49
C ASP A 429 9.19 -21.44 29.32
N THR A 430 10.21 -22.29 29.50
CA THR A 430 11.62 -21.97 29.25
C THR A 430 11.93 -21.64 27.79
N VAL A 431 11.31 -22.35 26.83
CA VAL A 431 11.46 -22.08 25.39
C VAL A 431 10.80 -20.75 25.05
N ARG A 432 9.65 -20.47 25.66
CA ARG A 432 8.95 -19.18 25.50
C ARG A 432 9.77 -18.01 26.02
N GLU A 433 10.34 -18.13 27.21
CA GLU A 433 11.24 -17.11 27.79
C GLU A 433 12.50 -16.90 26.93
N ALA A 434 13.06 -17.99 26.37
CA ALA A 434 14.18 -17.90 25.45
C ALA A 434 13.81 -17.17 24.15
N CYS A 435 12.62 -17.42 23.58
CA CYS A 435 12.13 -16.69 22.41
C CYS A 435 11.81 -15.22 22.71
N ASP A 436 11.25 -14.88 23.87
CA ASP A 436 11.05 -13.48 24.31
C ASP A 436 12.40 -12.76 24.43
N ARG A 437 13.39 -13.39 25.08
CA ARG A 437 14.75 -12.85 25.20
C ARG A 437 15.43 -12.71 23.83
N LEU A 438 15.24 -13.67 22.93
CA LEU A 438 15.77 -13.62 21.56
C LEU A 438 15.17 -12.46 20.75
N ILE A 439 13.85 -12.21 20.84
CA ILE A 439 13.20 -11.07 20.19
C ILE A 439 13.71 -9.75 20.75
N GLN A 440 13.84 -9.62 22.07
CA GLN A 440 14.35 -8.41 22.71
C GLN A 440 15.80 -8.11 22.30
N LEU A 441 16.66 -9.13 22.29
CA LEU A 441 18.06 -9.01 21.83
C LEU A 441 18.14 -8.69 20.34
N LEU A 442 17.25 -9.27 19.51
CA LEU A 442 17.16 -8.95 18.09
C LEU A 442 16.76 -7.50 17.86
N LEU A 443 15.70 -7.02 18.52
CA LEU A 443 15.26 -5.62 18.41
C LEU A 443 16.36 -4.66 18.87
N LEU A 444 17.06 -4.98 19.96
CA LEU A 444 18.19 -4.19 20.44
C LEU A 444 19.36 -4.20 19.45
N HIS A 445 19.68 -5.35 18.87
CA HIS A 445 20.73 -5.47 17.85
C HIS A 445 20.37 -4.69 16.58
N LEU A 446 19.14 -4.81 16.08
CA LEU A 446 18.64 -4.05 14.94
C LEU A 446 18.62 -2.55 15.25
N GLN A 447 18.21 -2.14 16.45
CA GLN A 447 18.26 -0.76 16.89
C GLN A 447 19.69 -0.23 16.85
N LYS A 448 20.67 -0.99 17.35
CA LYS A 448 22.09 -0.64 17.27
C LYS A 448 22.55 -0.51 15.82
N LEU A 449 22.22 -1.46 14.94
CA LEU A 449 22.59 -1.40 13.52
C LEU A 449 21.97 -0.20 12.78
N VAL A 450 20.74 0.17 13.11
CA VAL A 450 20.02 1.28 12.46
C VAL A 450 20.46 2.64 13.00
N HIS A 451 20.73 2.76 14.31
CA HIS A 451 21.02 4.04 14.98
C HIS A 451 22.51 4.30 15.24
N HIS A 452 23.40 3.30 15.33
CA HIS A 452 24.87 3.49 15.33
C HIS A 452 25.37 3.80 13.91
N ARG A 453 24.73 4.82 13.32
CA ARG A 453 24.94 5.37 11.97
C ARG A 453 25.91 6.56 11.99
N GLY A 454 26.52 6.84 13.15
CA GLY A 454 27.62 7.79 13.30
C GLY A 454 28.80 7.07 13.96
N GLY A 455 29.95 7.08 13.29
CA GLY A 455 31.18 6.53 13.85
C GLY A 455 31.57 7.21 15.16
N SER A 456 32.47 6.56 15.89
CA SER A 456 33.24 7.13 16.98
C SER A 456 33.66 8.59 16.68
N PRO A 457 33.66 9.49 17.69
CA PRO A 457 34.05 10.89 17.52
C PRO A 457 35.57 11.01 17.37
N GLY A 458 36.12 10.52 16.26
CA GLY A 458 37.56 10.52 16.03
C GLY A 458 37.96 9.83 14.74
N GLU A 459 37.54 10.34 13.57
CA GLU A 459 38.33 10.32 12.33
C GLU A 459 37.59 11.05 11.19
N GLY A 460 38.16 12.16 10.70
CA GLY A 460 38.01 12.64 9.33
C GLY A 460 36.69 13.33 8.91
N VAL A 461 36.60 14.65 9.13
CA VAL A 461 35.51 15.57 8.71
C VAL A 461 35.44 15.85 7.19
N LEU A 462 35.88 14.95 6.29
CA LEU A 462 35.96 15.26 4.84
C LEU A 462 35.47 14.17 3.86
N GLY A 463 34.59 13.26 4.28
CA GLY A 463 33.95 12.31 3.36
C GLY A 463 32.43 12.24 3.54
N PRO A 464 31.66 11.93 2.47
CA PRO A 464 30.26 11.53 2.64
C PRO A 464 30.21 10.30 3.56
N PRO A 465 29.19 10.18 4.43
CA PRO A 465 29.08 9.05 5.34
C PRO A 465 29.08 7.73 4.56
N PRO A 466 29.67 6.65 5.11
CA PRO A 466 29.67 5.34 4.44
C PRO A 466 28.24 4.89 4.12
N PRO A 467 28.01 4.19 3.00
CA PRO A 467 26.68 3.70 2.65
C PRO A 467 26.16 2.77 3.76
N PRO A 468 24.85 2.79 4.06
CA PRO A 468 24.28 1.96 5.11
C PRO A 468 24.60 0.49 4.84
N ARG A 469 25.08 -0.23 5.86
CA ARG A 469 25.26 -1.69 5.76
C ARG A 469 23.89 -2.31 5.48
N PRO A 470 23.76 -3.14 4.43
CA PRO A 470 22.51 -3.84 4.16
C PRO A 470 22.22 -4.81 5.32
N VAL A 471 21.00 -4.75 5.83
CA VAL A 471 20.45 -5.69 6.81
C VAL A 471 19.42 -6.55 6.06
N PRO A 472 19.80 -7.74 5.58
CA PRO A 472 18.94 -8.58 4.74
C PRO A 472 17.57 -8.87 5.35
N PHE A 473 17.51 -8.99 6.69
CA PHE A 473 16.27 -9.22 7.42
C PHE A 473 15.27 -8.07 7.24
N LEU A 474 15.71 -6.81 7.36
CA LEU A 474 14.84 -5.65 7.17
C LEU A 474 14.45 -5.47 5.69
N ASP A 475 15.38 -5.75 4.77
CA ASP A 475 15.09 -5.71 3.33
C ASP A 475 14.01 -6.74 2.93
N ALA A 476 14.04 -7.94 3.52
CA ALA A 476 13.02 -8.96 3.30
C ALA A 476 11.64 -8.58 3.89
N LEU A 477 11.63 -7.92 5.06
CA LEU A 477 10.40 -7.48 5.72
C LEU A 477 9.72 -6.31 5.02
N ARG A 478 10.45 -5.52 4.22
CA ARG A 478 9.89 -4.40 3.45
C ARG A 478 8.65 -4.77 2.65
N ASN A 479 8.63 -5.96 2.04
CA ASN A 479 7.50 -6.40 1.20
C ASN A 479 6.28 -6.85 2.02
N HIS A 480 6.40 -6.97 3.34
CA HIS A 480 5.36 -7.50 4.24
C HIS A 480 4.82 -6.43 5.20
N VAL A 481 5.06 -5.13 4.93
CA VAL A 481 4.62 -4.02 5.79
C VAL A 481 3.10 -4.01 6.03
N GLY A 482 2.29 -4.37 5.03
CA GLY A 482 0.84 -4.42 5.15
C GLY A 482 0.33 -5.52 6.08
N GLU A 483 0.99 -6.68 6.07
CA GLU A 483 0.72 -7.81 6.96
C GLU A 483 1.18 -7.50 8.38
N LEU A 484 2.38 -6.95 8.52
CA LEU A 484 2.94 -6.54 9.81
C LEU A 484 2.05 -5.48 10.50
N CYS A 485 1.55 -4.49 9.75
CA CYS A 485 0.57 -3.53 10.26
C CYS A 485 -0.76 -4.20 10.66
N GLY A 486 -1.18 -5.25 9.95
CA GLY A 486 -2.39 -6.01 10.29
C GLY A 486 -2.27 -6.76 11.61
N GLU A 487 -1.12 -7.36 11.87
CA GLU A 487 -0.84 -8.08 13.12
C GLU A 487 -0.63 -7.14 14.31
N THR A 488 0.00 -5.97 14.11
CA THR A 488 0.13 -4.96 15.18
C THR A 488 -1.22 -4.50 15.70
N LEU A 489 -2.23 -4.42 14.82
CA LEU A 489 -3.57 -3.95 15.16
C LEU A 489 -4.40 -5.01 15.91
N ARG A 490 -3.90 -6.23 16.11
CA ARG A 490 -4.60 -7.25 16.93
C ARG A 490 -4.53 -6.97 18.43
N LEU A 491 -3.62 -6.10 18.87
CA LEU A 491 -3.42 -5.70 20.28
C LEU A 491 -3.23 -6.89 21.24
N GLU A 492 -2.56 -7.95 20.80
CA GLU A 492 -2.34 -9.15 21.59
C GLU A 492 -1.15 -8.99 22.56
N ARG A 493 -1.41 -8.76 23.86
CA ARG A 493 -0.42 -8.78 24.95
C ARG A 493 0.86 -7.98 24.64
N LYS A 494 2.01 -8.66 24.41
CA LYS A 494 3.30 -8.04 24.08
C LYS A 494 3.62 -8.05 22.57
N ARG A 495 2.88 -8.81 21.77
CA ARG A 495 3.13 -9.01 20.32
C ARG A 495 3.15 -7.69 19.57
N PHE A 496 2.13 -6.87 19.80
CA PHE A 496 2.00 -5.59 19.11
C PHE A 496 3.18 -4.66 19.45
N LEU A 497 3.72 -4.68 20.67
CA LEU A 497 4.87 -3.84 21.06
C LEU A 497 6.12 -4.18 20.25
N TRP A 498 6.43 -5.47 20.09
CA TRP A 498 7.60 -5.91 19.33
C TRP A 498 7.47 -5.58 17.84
N GLN A 499 6.30 -5.88 17.27
CA GLN A 499 6.03 -5.60 15.86
C GLN A 499 5.98 -4.08 15.58
N HIS A 500 5.48 -3.29 16.52
CA HIS A 500 5.45 -1.83 16.44
C HIS A 500 6.86 -1.21 16.48
N GLN A 501 7.72 -1.69 17.40
CA GLN A 501 9.13 -1.30 17.44
C GLN A 501 9.86 -1.69 16.15
N LEU A 502 9.58 -2.89 15.62
CA LEU A 502 10.14 -3.36 14.36
C LEU A 502 9.70 -2.51 13.16
N LEU A 503 8.43 -2.11 13.08
CA LEU A 503 7.93 -1.17 12.07
C LEU A 503 8.64 0.18 12.15
N GLY A 504 8.89 0.67 13.36
CA GLY A 504 9.68 1.89 13.59
C GLY A 504 11.10 1.77 13.02
N LEU A 505 11.81 0.69 13.38
CA LEU A 505 13.17 0.42 12.89
C LEU A 505 13.21 0.25 11.36
N LEU A 506 12.26 -0.49 10.79
CA LEU A 506 12.15 -0.72 9.35
C LEU A 506 11.93 0.60 8.58
N SER A 507 11.09 1.49 9.13
CA SER A 507 10.79 2.79 8.53
C SER A 507 11.99 3.75 8.55
N VAL A 508 12.85 3.68 9.56
CA VAL A 508 14.09 4.48 9.66
C VAL A 508 15.22 3.91 8.78
N TYR A 509 15.27 2.57 8.64
CA TYR A 509 16.28 1.87 7.86
C TYR A 509 16.08 2.04 6.34
N THR A 510 14.86 1.81 5.84
CA THR A 510 14.57 1.76 4.40
C THR A 510 14.70 3.11 3.70
N ARG A 511 15.20 3.11 2.45
CA ARG A 511 15.29 4.28 1.56
C ARG A 511 14.77 3.88 0.17
N PRO A 512 13.62 4.40 -0.31
CA PRO A 512 12.68 5.33 0.35
C PRO A 512 12.10 4.74 1.65
N SER A 513 11.79 5.59 2.62
CA SER A 513 11.19 5.16 3.89
C SER A 513 9.80 4.56 3.64
N CYS A 514 9.52 3.40 4.22
CA CYS A 514 8.18 2.81 4.24
C CYS A 514 7.25 3.43 5.30
N GLY A 515 7.70 4.47 6.02
CA GLY A 515 6.90 5.15 7.06
C GLY A 515 5.53 5.66 6.56
N PRO A 516 5.44 6.34 5.40
CA PRO A 516 4.17 6.76 4.83
C PRO A 516 3.21 5.60 4.51
N GLU A 517 3.74 4.49 3.99
CA GLU A 517 2.98 3.29 3.65
C GLU A 517 2.45 2.62 4.91
N ALA A 518 3.31 2.45 5.93
CA ALA A 518 2.95 1.89 7.23
C ALA A 518 1.88 2.74 7.94
N LEU A 519 2.08 4.06 8.00
CA LEU A 519 1.09 4.97 8.59
C LEU A 519 -0.24 4.89 7.85
N GLY A 520 -0.22 4.85 6.52
CA GLY A 520 -1.42 4.66 5.71
C GLY A 520 -2.14 3.33 5.99
N HIS A 521 -1.39 2.23 6.15
CA HIS A 521 -1.96 0.92 6.50
C HIS A 521 -2.59 0.90 7.89
N LEU A 522 -1.94 1.50 8.90
CA LEU A 522 -2.48 1.62 10.25
C LEU A 522 -3.77 2.46 10.25
N LEU A 523 -3.74 3.65 9.65
CA LEU A 523 -4.91 4.54 9.58
C LEU A 523 -6.08 3.93 8.80
N SER A 524 -5.82 3.11 7.78
CA SER A 524 -6.88 2.49 6.97
C SER A 524 -7.54 1.27 7.64
N ARG A 525 -6.86 0.63 8.59
CA ARG A 525 -7.32 -0.63 9.21
C ARG A 525 -7.76 -0.48 10.66
N ALA A 526 -7.33 0.58 11.36
CA ALA A 526 -7.73 0.86 12.73
C ALA A 526 -9.25 1.02 12.89
N ARG A 527 -9.81 0.36 13.90
CA ARG A 527 -11.23 0.33 14.30
C ARG A 527 -11.45 0.93 15.69
N SER A 528 -10.46 0.83 16.57
CA SER A 528 -10.55 1.31 17.95
C SER A 528 -9.62 2.52 18.19
N PRO A 529 -9.89 3.35 19.21
CA PRO A 529 -9.00 4.46 19.55
C PRO A 529 -7.62 4.00 20.04
N GLU A 530 -7.51 2.80 20.63
CA GLU A 530 -6.23 2.19 21.03
C GLU A 530 -5.39 1.83 19.80
N GLU A 531 -6.01 1.22 18.79
CA GLU A 531 -5.38 0.95 17.49
C GLU A 531 -4.91 2.23 16.80
N LEU A 532 -5.70 3.30 16.88
CA LEU A 532 -5.34 4.61 16.35
C LEU A 532 -4.19 5.26 17.15
N SER A 533 -4.14 5.05 18.46
CA SER A 533 -3.03 5.52 19.32
C SER A 533 -1.69 4.94 18.88
N LEU A 534 -1.65 3.68 18.40
CA LEU A 534 -0.44 3.10 17.84
C LEU A 534 0.07 3.92 16.64
N ALA A 535 -0.81 4.35 15.73
CA ALA A 535 -0.40 5.19 14.60
C ALA A 535 0.25 6.51 15.07
N THR A 536 -0.34 7.14 16.09
CA THR A 536 0.20 8.36 16.72
C THR A 536 1.55 8.12 17.40
N GLN A 537 1.71 6.99 18.10
CA GLN A 537 2.98 6.59 18.74
C GLN A 537 4.06 6.26 17.71
N LEU A 538 3.71 5.60 16.60
CA LEU A 538 4.64 5.35 15.49
C LEU A 538 5.12 6.68 14.90
N TYR A 539 4.19 7.60 14.64
CA TYR A 539 4.55 8.92 14.15
C TYR A 539 5.48 9.66 15.13
N ALA A 540 5.19 9.63 16.43
CA ALA A 540 6.03 10.24 17.47
C ALA A 540 7.47 9.70 17.46
N GLY A 541 7.65 8.39 17.26
CA GLY A 541 8.98 7.79 17.16
C GLY A 541 9.69 8.13 15.85
N LEU A 542 8.96 8.19 14.74
CA LEU A 542 9.53 8.43 13.41
C LEU A 542 9.87 9.89 13.15
N VAL A 543 9.10 10.84 13.68
CA VAL A 543 9.31 12.29 13.43
C VAL A 543 10.66 12.79 13.96
N VAL A 544 11.24 12.09 14.95
CA VAL A 544 12.58 12.37 15.47
C VAL A 544 13.67 12.11 14.43
N SER A 545 13.47 11.12 13.55
CA SER A 545 14.46 10.68 12.56
C SER A 545 14.11 11.05 11.12
N LEU A 546 12.84 11.32 10.83
CA LEU A 546 12.31 11.55 9.49
C LEU A 546 11.38 12.77 9.48
N SER A 547 11.36 13.53 8.39
CA SER A 547 10.48 14.69 8.20
C SER A 547 9.46 14.44 7.09
N GLY A 548 8.33 15.15 7.13
CA GLY A 548 7.34 15.16 6.04
C GLY A 548 6.52 13.87 5.87
N LEU A 549 6.33 13.08 6.93
CA LEU A 549 5.63 11.78 6.85
C LEU A 549 4.14 11.92 6.52
N LEU A 550 3.43 12.87 7.14
CA LEU A 550 1.97 13.04 6.98
C LEU A 550 1.58 13.38 5.52
N PRO A 551 2.16 14.41 4.87
CA PRO A 551 1.81 14.73 3.48
C PRO A 551 2.05 13.55 2.52
N LEU A 552 3.15 12.81 2.71
CA LEU A 552 3.45 11.64 1.89
C LEU A 552 2.47 10.48 2.17
N ALA A 553 2.10 10.26 3.43
CA ALA A 553 1.13 9.24 3.81
C ALA A 553 -0.23 9.55 3.20
N PHE A 554 -0.73 10.77 3.34
CA PHE A 554 -2.02 11.20 2.79
C PHE A 554 -2.04 11.13 1.27
N ARG A 555 -1.00 11.64 0.59
CA ARG A 555 -0.87 11.51 -0.86
C ARG A 555 -0.91 10.05 -1.32
N SER A 556 -0.17 9.16 -0.65
CA SER A 556 -0.15 7.73 -1.01
C SER A 556 -1.48 7.03 -0.74
N CYS A 557 -2.20 7.40 0.33
CA CYS A 557 -3.52 6.86 0.63
C CYS A 557 -4.54 7.33 -0.40
N LEU A 558 -4.59 8.62 -0.70
CA LEU A 558 -5.52 9.19 -1.68
C LEU A 558 -5.24 8.66 -3.09
N ALA A 559 -3.98 8.50 -3.49
CA ALA A 559 -3.62 7.84 -4.74
C ALA A 559 -4.16 6.40 -4.80
N ARG A 560 -4.06 5.62 -3.71
CA ARG A 560 -4.63 4.26 -3.62
C ARG A 560 -6.15 4.24 -3.63
N VAL A 561 -6.80 5.27 -3.07
CA VAL A 561 -8.26 5.45 -3.13
C VAL A 561 -8.70 5.68 -4.56
N HIS A 562 -8.08 6.64 -5.27
CA HIS A 562 -8.42 6.93 -6.66
C HIS A 562 -8.07 5.80 -7.63
N ALA A 563 -7.02 5.02 -7.34
CA ALA A 563 -6.65 3.84 -8.12
C ALA A 563 -7.56 2.61 -7.86
N GLY A 564 -8.48 2.67 -6.89
CA GLY A 564 -9.33 1.55 -6.49
C GLY A 564 -8.60 0.42 -5.76
N THR A 565 -7.34 0.64 -5.33
CA THR A 565 -6.56 -0.34 -4.57
C THR A 565 -7.03 -0.44 -3.12
N LEU A 566 -7.49 0.67 -2.53
CA LEU A 566 -8.14 0.68 -1.23
C LEU A 566 -9.65 0.46 -1.40
N GLN A 567 -10.15 -0.66 -0.88
CA GLN A 567 -11.58 -0.97 -0.92
C GLN A 567 -12.40 0.06 -0.12
N PRO A 568 -13.66 0.33 -0.49
CA PRO A 568 -14.53 1.30 0.18
C PRO A 568 -14.57 1.25 1.72
N PRO A 569 -14.68 0.09 2.39
CA PRO A 569 -14.71 0.05 3.86
C PRO A 569 -13.39 0.50 4.50
N PHE A 570 -12.25 0.25 3.85
CA PHE A 570 -10.95 0.74 4.34
C PHE A 570 -10.78 2.24 4.08
N THR A 571 -11.28 2.74 2.95
CA THR A 571 -11.33 4.17 2.63
C THR A 571 -12.19 4.94 3.63
N ALA A 572 -13.40 4.46 3.93
CA ALA A 572 -14.29 5.07 4.91
C ALA A 572 -13.65 5.12 6.30
N ARG A 573 -13.01 4.01 6.73
CA ARG A 573 -12.27 3.96 8.01
C ARG A 573 -11.10 4.92 8.03
N PHE A 574 -10.28 4.94 6.98
CA PHE A 574 -9.18 5.90 6.84
C PHE A 574 -9.66 7.34 7.02
N LEU A 575 -10.71 7.75 6.30
CA LEU A 575 -11.25 9.11 6.36
C LEU A 575 -11.83 9.43 7.74
N ARG A 576 -12.55 8.50 8.37
CA ARG A 576 -13.11 8.67 9.72
C ARG A 576 -12.01 8.76 10.78
N ASN A 577 -10.98 7.95 10.67
CA ASN A 577 -9.83 7.98 11.57
C ASN A 577 -9.06 9.29 11.41
N LEU A 578 -8.88 9.76 10.17
CA LEU A 578 -8.30 11.08 9.91
C LEU A 578 -9.15 12.21 10.48
N ALA A 579 -10.49 12.14 10.35
CA ALA A 579 -11.39 13.10 10.97
C ALA A 579 -11.25 13.10 12.50
N LEU A 580 -11.15 11.93 13.12
CA LEU A 580 -10.96 11.82 14.56
C LEU A 580 -9.62 12.41 15.03
N LEU A 581 -8.54 12.21 14.26
CA LEU A 581 -7.23 12.82 14.54
C LEU A 581 -7.24 14.34 14.38
N VAL A 582 -7.89 14.87 13.33
CA VAL A 582 -8.05 16.32 13.12
C VAL A 582 -8.90 16.93 14.23
N GLY A 583 -9.98 16.28 14.64
CA GLY A 583 -10.82 16.72 15.75
C GLY A 583 -10.07 16.73 17.08
N TRP A 584 -9.25 15.69 17.33
CA TRP A 584 -8.39 15.60 18.51
C TRP A 584 -7.31 16.70 18.53
N GLU A 585 -6.74 17.05 17.38
CA GLU A 585 -5.81 18.18 17.25
C GLU A 585 -6.49 19.52 17.57
N GLN A 586 -7.72 19.73 17.08
CA GLN A 586 -8.46 20.99 17.22
C GLN A 586 -8.98 21.26 18.63
N GLN A 587 -9.35 20.22 19.38
CA GLN A 587 -9.81 20.36 20.77
C GLN A 587 -8.73 20.99 21.67
N GLY A 588 -7.46 20.86 21.27
CA GLY A 588 -6.33 21.39 22.02
C GLY A 588 -6.04 20.60 23.29
N GLY A 589 -4.85 20.82 23.86
CA GLY A 589 -4.38 20.15 25.07
C GLY A 589 -2.93 19.70 24.97
N GLU A 590 -2.43 19.09 26.05
CA GLU A 590 -1.04 18.62 26.16
C GLU A 590 -0.67 17.60 25.06
N GLY A 591 -1.61 16.71 24.69
CA GLY A 591 -1.39 15.66 23.70
C GLY A 591 -0.96 16.16 22.32
N PRO A 592 -1.79 16.92 21.59
CA PRO A 592 -1.42 17.42 20.26
C PRO A 592 -0.25 18.42 20.30
N ALA A 593 -0.14 19.21 21.37
CA ALA A 593 0.95 20.17 21.55
C ALA A 593 2.32 19.47 21.71
N ALA A 594 2.40 18.40 22.50
CA ALA A 594 3.64 17.66 22.73
C ALA A 594 4.09 16.85 21.49
N LEU A 595 3.14 16.37 20.68
CA LEU A 595 3.44 15.59 19.47
C LEU A 595 3.90 16.47 18.30
N GLY A 596 3.47 17.73 18.25
CA GLY A 596 3.78 18.65 17.15
C GLY A 596 3.27 18.19 15.78
N ALA A 597 2.31 17.25 15.74
CA ALA A 597 1.70 16.76 14.50
C ALA A 597 0.67 17.78 14.00
N ARG A 598 0.83 18.23 12.76
CA ARG A 598 -0.12 19.14 12.10
C ARG A 598 -1.01 18.36 11.13
N PHE A 599 -1.96 17.59 11.67
CA PHE A 599 -2.84 16.73 10.87
C PHE A 599 -3.76 17.56 9.99
N GLY A 600 -4.38 18.60 10.55
CA GLY A 600 -5.27 19.52 9.85
C GLY A 600 -4.55 20.28 8.74
N GLU A 601 -3.36 20.84 9.01
CA GLU A 601 -2.58 21.53 7.98
C GLU A 601 -2.18 20.58 6.84
N SER A 602 -1.73 19.37 7.18
CA SER A 602 -1.35 18.36 6.18
C SER A 602 -2.55 17.87 5.36
N ALA A 603 -3.73 17.72 5.98
CA ALA A 603 -4.97 17.34 5.29
C ALA A 603 -5.51 18.49 4.41
N SER A 604 -5.33 19.74 4.81
CA SER A 604 -5.78 20.93 4.05
C SER A 604 -5.12 21.05 2.68
N ALA A 605 -3.91 20.49 2.51
CA ALA A 605 -3.22 20.44 1.22
C ALA A 605 -3.90 19.49 0.19
N HIS A 606 -4.82 18.64 0.64
CA HIS A 606 -5.46 17.60 -0.17
C HIS A 606 -6.97 17.82 -0.40
N LEU A 607 -7.46 19.05 -0.19
CA LEU A 607 -8.88 19.37 -0.37
C LEU A 607 -9.40 19.05 -1.80
N SER A 608 -8.56 19.18 -2.83
CA SER A 608 -8.91 18.83 -4.21
C SER A 608 -9.21 17.35 -4.41
N ASP A 609 -8.50 16.47 -3.68
CA ASP A 609 -8.63 15.01 -3.78
C ASP A 609 -9.78 14.51 -2.88
N LEU A 610 -10.03 15.21 -1.78
CA LEU A 610 -11.12 14.90 -0.84
C LEU A 610 -12.49 15.36 -1.34
N ALA A 611 -12.58 16.47 -2.10
CA ALA A 611 -13.86 17.00 -2.57
C ALA A 611 -14.68 15.99 -3.42
N PRO A 612 -14.08 15.25 -4.38
CA PRO A 612 -14.80 14.19 -5.11
C PRO A 612 -15.31 13.04 -4.24
N LEU A 613 -14.75 12.82 -3.04
CA LEU A 613 -15.20 11.73 -2.17
C LEU A 613 -16.57 12.02 -1.54
N LEU A 614 -17.01 13.27 -1.50
CA LEU A 614 -18.37 13.65 -1.06
C LEU A 614 -19.49 13.14 -1.98
N LEU A 615 -19.14 12.86 -3.24
CA LEU A 615 -20.06 12.37 -4.28
C LEU A 615 -19.82 10.89 -4.61
N HIS A 616 -19.09 10.18 -3.74
CA HIS A 616 -18.82 8.75 -3.89
C HIS A 616 -20.13 7.94 -3.80
N PRO A 617 -20.29 6.86 -4.60
CA PRO A 617 -21.53 6.07 -4.60
C PRO A 617 -21.74 5.30 -3.28
N GLU A 618 -20.66 4.92 -2.61
CA GLU A 618 -20.72 4.28 -1.29
C GLU A 618 -20.95 5.32 -0.19
N GLU A 619 -22.06 5.16 0.52
CA GLU A 619 -22.53 6.10 1.54
C GLU A 619 -21.55 6.25 2.71
N GLU A 620 -20.93 5.14 3.16
CA GLU A 620 -19.95 5.19 4.25
C GLU A 620 -18.74 6.06 3.92
N VAL A 621 -18.30 6.05 2.64
CA VAL A 621 -17.17 6.86 2.17
C VAL A 621 -17.58 8.32 2.07
N ALA A 622 -18.77 8.60 1.53
CA ALA A 622 -19.30 9.96 1.40
C ALA A 622 -19.52 10.63 2.77
N GLU A 623 -20.06 9.90 3.75
CA GLU A 623 -20.25 10.39 5.11
C GLU A 623 -18.91 10.58 5.84
N ALA A 624 -17.96 9.65 5.69
CA ALA A 624 -16.64 9.82 6.27
C ALA A 624 -15.90 11.03 5.68
N ALA A 625 -15.99 11.25 4.36
CA ALA A 625 -15.46 12.45 3.71
C ALA A 625 -16.16 13.74 4.19
N ALA A 626 -17.49 13.71 4.36
CA ALA A 626 -18.26 14.85 4.86
C ALA A 626 -17.85 15.21 6.29
N SER A 627 -17.74 14.22 7.18
CA SER A 627 -17.30 14.43 8.56
C SER A 627 -15.87 14.98 8.64
N LEU A 628 -14.94 14.51 7.80
CA LEU A 628 -13.58 15.03 7.71
C LEU A 628 -13.56 16.48 7.22
N LEU A 629 -14.24 16.77 6.10
CA LEU A 629 -14.23 18.11 5.49
C LEU A 629 -14.99 19.14 6.33
N ALA A 630 -15.98 18.73 7.13
CA ALA A 630 -16.68 19.62 8.05
C ALA A 630 -15.73 20.30 9.06
N ILE A 631 -14.70 19.57 9.50
CA ILE A 631 -13.73 20.05 10.50
C ILE A 631 -12.35 20.41 9.90
N CYS A 632 -11.93 19.81 8.79
CA CYS A 632 -10.59 20.01 8.23
C CYS A 632 -10.27 21.49 7.96
N PRO A 633 -9.23 22.10 8.56
CA PRO A 633 -8.95 23.51 8.38
C PRO A 633 -8.63 23.85 6.92
N PHE A 634 -8.75 25.13 6.57
CA PHE A 634 -8.32 25.61 5.26
C PHE A 634 -6.82 25.96 5.30
N PRO A 635 -6.11 25.89 4.16
CA PRO A 635 -4.74 26.36 4.07
C PRO A 635 -4.60 27.84 4.48
N GLN A 636 -3.38 28.27 4.83
CA GLN A 636 -3.10 29.68 5.14
C GLN A 636 -3.35 30.60 3.93
N GLU A 637 -3.16 30.07 2.72
CA GLU A 637 -3.53 30.73 1.48
C GLU A 637 -5.04 30.64 1.27
N ALA A 638 -5.64 31.71 0.73
CA ALA A 638 -7.05 31.69 0.36
C ALA A 638 -7.32 30.54 -0.62
N LEU A 639 -8.47 29.87 -0.45
CA LEU A 639 -8.88 28.78 -1.34
C LEU A 639 -8.90 29.25 -2.80
N SER A 640 -8.27 28.47 -3.68
CA SER A 640 -8.34 28.72 -5.12
C SER A 640 -9.80 28.71 -5.59
N PRO A 641 -10.22 29.60 -6.50
CA PRO A 641 -11.61 29.64 -6.99
C PRO A 641 -12.12 28.30 -7.54
N SER A 642 -11.24 27.51 -8.18
CA SER A 642 -11.60 26.18 -8.69
C SER A 642 -11.84 25.16 -7.58
N GLN A 643 -11.00 25.16 -6.55
CA GLN A 643 -11.16 24.30 -5.36
C GLN A 643 -12.40 24.71 -4.56
N LEU A 644 -12.61 26.01 -4.35
CA LEU A 644 -13.78 26.56 -3.68
C LEU A 644 -15.07 26.13 -4.38
N LEU A 645 -15.16 26.35 -5.70
CA LEU A 645 -16.35 25.95 -6.46
C LEU A 645 -16.55 24.43 -6.46
N GLY A 646 -15.47 23.65 -6.55
CA GLY A 646 -15.51 22.18 -6.45
C GLY A 646 -16.08 21.71 -5.10
N LEU A 647 -15.59 22.29 -4.00
CA LEU A 647 -16.06 22.00 -2.65
C LEU A 647 -17.51 22.43 -2.43
N VAL A 648 -17.92 23.61 -2.93
CA VAL A 648 -19.31 24.08 -2.82
C VAL A 648 -20.24 23.11 -3.56
N ARG A 649 -19.92 22.77 -4.82
CA ARG A 649 -20.75 21.85 -5.62
C ARG A 649 -20.86 20.48 -4.96
N ALA A 650 -19.75 19.93 -4.49
CA ALA A 650 -19.71 18.64 -3.82
C ALA A 650 -20.45 18.66 -2.47
N GLY A 651 -20.31 19.74 -1.69
CA GLY A 651 -21.02 19.95 -0.43
C GLY A 651 -22.52 20.09 -0.59
N VAL A 652 -22.98 20.88 -1.57
CA VAL A 652 -24.41 21.03 -1.89
C VAL A 652 -25.00 19.72 -2.42
N HIS A 653 -24.27 19.00 -3.27
CA HIS A 653 -24.67 17.65 -3.70
C HIS A 653 -24.81 16.70 -2.51
N ARG A 654 -23.81 16.67 -1.60
CA ARG A 654 -23.84 15.83 -0.40
C ARG A 654 -25.00 16.20 0.51
N PHE A 655 -25.30 17.49 0.69
CA PHE A 655 -26.45 17.96 1.47
C PHE A 655 -27.77 17.41 0.92
N PHE A 656 -28.02 17.54 -0.39
CA PHE A 656 -29.25 17.01 -0.98
C PHE A 656 -29.29 15.47 -1.01
N ALA A 657 -28.15 14.81 -1.20
CA ALA A 657 -28.05 13.35 -1.15
C ALA A 657 -28.34 12.81 0.26
N SER A 658 -27.76 13.43 1.30
CA SER A 658 -28.03 13.01 2.68
C SER A 658 -29.45 13.35 3.12
N LEU A 659 -30.03 14.47 2.68
CA LEU A 659 -31.43 14.80 2.92
C LEU A 659 -32.38 13.80 2.24
N ARG A 660 -32.04 13.29 1.04
CA ARG A 660 -32.79 12.21 0.37
C ARG A 660 -32.75 10.88 1.10
N LEU A 661 -31.59 10.51 1.64
CA LEU A 661 -31.34 9.17 2.18
C LEU A 661 -31.56 9.09 3.71
N HIS A 662 -31.02 10.05 4.46
CA HIS A 662 -31.02 10.10 5.92
C HIS A 662 -32.02 11.10 6.50
N GLY A 663 -32.52 12.03 5.68
CA GLY A 663 -33.42 13.09 6.12
C GLY A 663 -32.74 14.17 6.96
N PRO A 664 -33.52 14.96 7.73
CA PRO A 664 -33.03 16.10 8.51
C PRO A 664 -31.88 15.82 9.51
N PRO A 665 -31.79 14.69 10.23
CA PRO A 665 -30.69 14.49 11.17
C PRO A 665 -29.34 14.20 10.48
N GLY A 666 -29.34 13.78 9.22
CA GLY A 666 -28.14 13.37 8.48
C GLY A 666 -27.46 14.49 7.67
N VAL A 667 -27.87 15.75 7.83
CA VAL A 667 -27.27 16.88 7.07
C VAL A 667 -26.22 17.67 7.85
N ALA A 668 -25.97 17.35 9.13
CA ALA A 668 -25.14 18.15 10.03
C ALA A 668 -23.73 18.45 9.47
N SER A 669 -23.02 17.44 8.98
CA SER A 669 -21.66 17.60 8.44
C SER A 669 -21.64 18.44 7.16
N ALA A 670 -22.61 18.23 6.26
CA ALA A 670 -22.73 19.02 5.04
C ALA A 670 -23.09 20.49 5.33
N SER A 671 -24.02 20.71 6.27
CA SER A 671 -24.41 22.05 6.73
C SER A 671 -23.22 22.79 7.37
N GLN A 672 -22.49 22.13 8.28
CA GLN A 672 -21.31 22.71 8.91
C GLN A 672 -20.22 23.06 7.89
N LEU A 673 -19.96 22.15 6.93
CA LEU A 673 -19.02 22.39 5.84
C LEU A 673 -19.44 23.64 5.04
N LEU A 674 -20.71 23.70 4.58
CA LEU A 674 -21.25 24.78 3.76
C LEU A 674 -21.26 26.15 4.48
N THR A 675 -21.59 26.17 5.77
CA THR A 675 -21.51 27.38 6.59
C THR A 675 -20.05 27.86 6.75
N ARG A 676 -19.10 26.93 6.93
CA ARG A 676 -17.70 27.30 7.11
C ARG A 676 -17.08 27.84 5.81
N LEU A 677 -17.39 27.21 4.67
CA LEU A 677 -16.92 27.69 3.37
C LEU A 677 -17.63 28.99 2.94
N SER A 678 -18.90 29.22 3.31
CA SER A 678 -19.57 30.49 3.02
C SER A 678 -18.96 31.67 3.77
N GLN A 679 -18.38 31.45 4.95
CA GLN A 679 -17.74 32.48 5.77
C GLN A 679 -16.31 32.83 5.31
N THR A 680 -15.73 32.10 4.35
CA THR A 680 -14.34 32.33 3.87
C THR A 680 -14.20 33.58 3.01
N SER A 681 -15.14 33.79 2.09
CA SER A 681 -15.11 34.92 1.15
C SER A 681 -16.53 35.26 0.66
N PRO A 682 -16.79 36.53 0.29
CA PRO A 682 -18.11 36.93 -0.23
C PRO A 682 -18.46 36.23 -1.56
N ALA A 683 -17.47 35.87 -2.36
CA ALA A 683 -17.68 35.09 -3.59
C ALA A 683 -18.11 33.65 -3.25
N GLY A 684 -17.48 33.02 -2.26
CA GLY A 684 -17.87 31.71 -1.74
C GLY A 684 -19.29 31.73 -1.19
N LEU A 685 -19.63 32.72 -0.37
CA LEU A 685 -20.98 32.94 0.15
C LEU A 685 -22.04 32.98 -0.96
N LYS A 686 -21.82 33.82 -1.99
CA LYS A 686 -22.73 33.94 -3.13
C LYS A 686 -22.89 32.62 -3.87
N ALA A 687 -21.79 31.91 -4.15
CA ALA A 687 -21.83 30.62 -4.84
C ALA A 687 -22.60 29.55 -4.05
N VAL A 688 -22.45 29.51 -2.73
CA VAL A 688 -23.18 28.59 -1.84
C VAL A 688 -24.67 28.87 -1.89
N LEU A 689 -25.06 30.12 -1.68
CA LEU A 689 -26.47 30.53 -1.66
C LEU A 689 -27.12 30.27 -3.02
N GLN A 690 -26.40 30.61 -4.10
CA GLN A 690 -26.87 30.37 -5.45
C GLN A 690 -27.15 28.88 -5.69
N LEU A 691 -26.17 28.01 -5.44
CA LEU A 691 -26.29 26.58 -5.71
C LEU A 691 -27.29 25.87 -4.78
N LEU A 692 -27.46 26.34 -3.53
CA LEU A 692 -28.51 25.84 -2.63
C LEU A 692 -29.91 26.20 -3.14
N VAL A 693 -30.13 27.44 -3.57
CA VAL A 693 -31.43 27.89 -4.10
C VAL A 693 -31.73 27.18 -5.42
N GLU A 694 -30.81 27.21 -6.39
CA GLU A 694 -30.99 26.51 -7.66
C GLU A 694 -31.20 25.01 -7.46
N GLY A 695 -30.40 24.39 -6.59
CA GLY A 695 -30.48 22.96 -6.31
C GLY A 695 -31.78 22.53 -5.64
N ALA A 696 -32.41 23.39 -4.84
CA ALA A 696 -33.70 23.10 -4.20
C ALA A 696 -34.90 23.32 -5.15
N LEU A 697 -34.79 24.29 -6.07
CA LEU A 697 -35.81 24.58 -7.09
C LEU A 697 -35.71 23.68 -8.33
N HIS A 698 -34.57 22.99 -8.51
CA HIS A 698 -34.34 22.07 -9.61
C HIS A 698 -35.32 20.88 -9.58
N ARG A 699 -35.77 20.44 -10.76
CA ARG A 699 -36.80 19.39 -10.92
C ARG A 699 -36.45 18.10 -10.16
N GLY A 700 -35.16 17.74 -10.09
CA GLY A 700 -34.71 16.58 -9.33
C GLY A 700 -35.15 16.66 -7.87
N ASN A 701 -34.81 17.74 -7.16
CA ASN A 701 -34.94 17.84 -5.70
C ASN A 701 -36.22 18.55 -5.23
N ALA A 702 -36.99 19.16 -6.13
CA ALA A 702 -38.17 19.96 -5.76
C ALA A 702 -39.20 19.20 -4.90
N GLU A 703 -39.38 17.91 -5.13
CA GLU A 703 -40.28 17.05 -4.36
C GLU A 703 -39.90 16.92 -2.87
N LEU A 704 -38.63 17.13 -2.51
CA LEU A 704 -38.16 17.09 -1.11
C LEU A 704 -38.76 18.22 -0.27
N PHE A 705 -39.13 19.32 -0.94
CA PHE A 705 -39.60 20.57 -0.34
C PHE A 705 -41.06 20.88 -0.72
N GLY A 706 -41.81 19.87 -1.16
CA GLY A 706 -43.24 19.98 -1.47
C GLY A 706 -43.57 20.40 -2.90
N GLY A 707 -42.60 20.37 -3.82
CA GLY A 707 -42.82 20.69 -5.21
C GLY A 707 -43.53 19.57 -6.00
N GLU A 708 -44.46 19.93 -6.88
CA GLU A 708 -45.11 19.00 -7.80
C GLU A 708 -44.19 18.70 -9.00
N VAL A 709 -43.84 17.42 -9.21
CA VAL A 709 -43.04 16.99 -10.37
C VAL A 709 -43.97 16.42 -11.45
N ASP A 710 -44.25 17.21 -12.48
CA ASP A 710 -44.96 16.71 -13.67
C ASP A 710 -43.99 15.82 -14.47
N ARG A 711 -44.11 14.49 -14.38
CA ARG A 711 -43.23 13.52 -15.09
C ARG A 711 -43.47 13.50 -16.60
N ASP A 712 -44.49 14.20 -17.09
CA ASP A 712 -44.91 14.21 -18.51
C ASP A 712 -43.84 14.74 -19.49
N ASN A 713 -42.82 15.48 -19.02
CA ASN A 713 -41.82 16.14 -19.87
C ASN A 713 -40.44 15.42 -19.97
N GLU A 714 -40.34 14.13 -19.62
CA GLU A 714 -39.16 13.31 -19.95
C GLU A 714 -39.16 12.90 -21.44
N THR A 715 -38.99 13.88 -22.31
CA THR A 715 -38.39 13.67 -23.63
C THR A 715 -37.15 14.55 -23.68
N LEU A 716 -35.96 13.93 -23.78
CA LEU A 716 -34.63 14.52 -24.01
C LEU A 716 -33.67 14.65 -22.79
N SER A 717 -33.61 13.66 -21.89
CA SER A 717 -32.33 13.38 -21.21
C SER A 717 -32.09 11.88 -21.11
N VAL A 718 -31.27 11.37 -22.02
CA VAL A 718 -30.76 10.00 -22.04
C VAL A 718 -29.64 9.93 -21.00
N VAL A 719 -29.93 9.59 -19.74
CA VAL A 719 -29.03 8.82 -18.85
C VAL A 719 -29.88 8.15 -17.75
N SER A 720 -29.96 6.83 -17.83
CA SER A 720 -30.10 5.89 -16.71
C SER A 720 -31.29 6.01 -15.74
N ALA A 721 -32.47 5.65 -16.23
CA ALA A 721 -33.26 4.64 -15.55
C ALA A 721 -33.57 3.54 -16.58
N PRO A 722 -33.53 2.24 -16.23
CA PRO A 722 -34.03 1.22 -17.13
C PRO A 722 -35.55 1.39 -17.14
N LEU A 723 -36.04 2.25 -18.04
CA LEU A 723 -37.33 2.03 -18.67
C LEU A 723 -37.30 0.54 -19.04
N ALA A 724 -38.16 -0.24 -18.40
CA ALA A 724 -38.48 -1.58 -18.86
C ALA A 724 -38.92 -1.40 -20.31
N SER A 725 -37.95 -1.51 -21.21
CA SER A 725 -38.11 -1.35 -22.64
C SER A 725 -38.84 -2.61 -23.04
N ALA A 726 -40.17 -2.57 -22.95
CA ALA A 726 -41.01 -3.54 -23.61
C ALA A 726 -40.45 -3.65 -25.03
N SER A 727 -39.92 -4.83 -25.37
CA SER A 727 -39.19 -4.95 -26.62
C SER A 727 -40.15 -4.55 -27.76
N LEU A 728 -39.64 -3.87 -28.77
CA LEU A 728 -40.46 -3.50 -29.94
C LEU A 728 -41.13 -4.75 -30.54
N LEU A 729 -40.48 -5.91 -30.41
CA LEU A 729 -41.02 -7.21 -30.78
C LEU A 729 -42.25 -7.58 -29.94
N ASP A 730 -42.23 -7.42 -28.62
CA ASP A 730 -43.38 -7.74 -27.75
C ASP A 730 -44.55 -6.77 -27.98
N THR A 731 -44.23 -5.50 -28.23
CA THR A 731 -45.22 -4.48 -28.60
C THR A 731 -45.86 -4.83 -29.95
N ASN A 732 -45.05 -5.18 -30.95
CA ASN A 732 -45.54 -5.63 -32.27
C ASN A 732 -46.28 -6.96 -32.20
N ARG A 733 -45.90 -7.90 -31.32
CA ARG A 733 -46.64 -9.17 -31.12
C ARG A 733 -48.05 -8.93 -30.58
N ARG A 734 -48.19 -8.03 -29.60
CA ARG A 734 -49.50 -7.63 -29.06
C ARG A 734 -50.38 -6.96 -30.11
N HIS A 735 -49.80 -6.10 -30.95
CA HIS A 735 -50.52 -5.51 -32.08
C HIS A 735 -50.88 -6.58 -33.11
N THR A 736 -49.92 -7.38 -33.57
CA THR A 736 -50.09 -8.37 -34.65
C THR A 736 -51.13 -9.44 -34.32
N ALA A 737 -51.24 -9.84 -33.05
CA ALA A 737 -52.26 -10.79 -32.58
C ALA A 737 -53.71 -10.36 -32.87
N ALA A 738 -53.95 -9.06 -33.11
CA ALA A 738 -55.28 -8.50 -33.38
C ALA A 738 -55.36 -7.66 -34.68
N VAL A 739 -54.32 -7.67 -35.52
CA VAL A 739 -54.22 -6.80 -36.72
C VAL A 739 -55.08 -7.22 -37.91
N PRO A 740 -55.21 -8.52 -38.28
CA PRO A 740 -56.32 -8.89 -39.13
C PRO A 740 -57.55 -8.77 -38.23
N GLY A 741 -58.45 -7.83 -38.52
CA GLY A 741 -59.81 -7.93 -37.98
C GLY A 741 -60.37 -9.35 -38.23
N PRO A 742 -61.49 -9.76 -37.60
CA PRO A 742 -61.93 -11.16 -37.56
C PRO A 742 -62.07 -11.89 -38.92
N GLY A 743 -62.00 -11.18 -40.06
CA GLY A 743 -62.02 -11.74 -41.42
C GLY A 743 -60.70 -11.77 -42.21
N GLY A 744 -59.58 -11.20 -41.76
CA GLY A 744 -58.25 -11.33 -42.40
C GLY A 744 -58.05 -10.84 -43.85
N ILE A 745 -59.11 -10.46 -44.57
CA ILE A 745 -59.10 -10.09 -45.99
C ILE A 745 -59.24 -8.57 -46.25
N TRP A 746 -59.40 -7.76 -45.19
CA TRP A 746 -59.61 -6.31 -45.28
C TRP A 746 -58.55 -5.52 -44.49
N SER A 747 -58.37 -4.24 -44.85
CA SER A 747 -57.56 -3.31 -44.05
C SER A 747 -58.17 -3.08 -42.64
N VAL A 748 -57.36 -2.58 -41.71
CA VAL A 748 -57.82 -2.22 -40.35
C VAL A 748 -58.96 -1.17 -40.37
N PHE A 749 -59.82 -1.19 -39.35
CA PHE A 749 -61.03 -0.35 -39.26
C PHE A 749 -60.74 1.15 -39.06
N HIS A 750 -59.67 1.51 -38.33
CA HIS A 750 -59.32 2.90 -38.06
C HIS A 750 -58.28 3.44 -39.05
N ALA A 751 -58.25 4.76 -39.29
CA ALA A 751 -57.25 5.42 -40.14
C ALA A 751 -55.94 5.81 -39.41
N GLY A 752 -55.76 5.38 -38.16
CA GLY A 752 -54.59 5.67 -37.32
C GLY A 752 -54.98 6.10 -35.90
N VAL A 753 -54.01 6.53 -35.09
CA VAL A 753 -54.22 7.11 -33.76
C VAL A 753 -53.82 8.58 -33.75
N ILE A 754 -54.58 9.43 -33.05
CA ILE A 754 -54.28 10.88 -32.92
C ILE A 754 -52.99 11.12 -32.13
N GLY A 755 -52.66 10.24 -31.18
CA GLY A 755 -51.47 10.33 -30.32
C GLY A 755 -51.14 8.97 -29.68
N ARG A 756 -50.82 8.94 -28.38
CA ARG A 756 -50.52 7.69 -27.65
C ARG A 756 -51.73 7.00 -27.01
N GLY A 757 -52.90 7.65 -26.97
CA GLY A 757 -54.11 7.11 -26.33
C GLY A 757 -54.23 7.50 -24.85
N LEU A 758 -54.86 6.63 -24.03
CA LEU A 758 -55.08 6.84 -22.59
C LEU A 758 -53.75 7.13 -21.87
N LYS A 759 -53.63 8.32 -21.26
CA LYS A 759 -52.45 8.67 -20.47
C LYS A 759 -52.32 7.69 -19.30
N PRO A 760 -51.13 7.13 -19.03
CA PRO A 760 -50.93 6.34 -17.82
C PRO A 760 -51.30 7.19 -16.59
N PRO A 761 -51.80 6.56 -15.50
CA PRO A 761 -52.21 7.31 -14.32
C PRO A 761 -51.05 8.18 -13.84
N LYS A 762 -51.32 9.48 -13.68
CA LYS A 762 -50.34 10.42 -13.12
C LYS A 762 -50.01 9.94 -11.70
N PHE A 763 -48.78 9.49 -11.49
CA PHE A 763 -48.32 9.11 -10.16
C PHE A 763 -47.98 10.38 -9.39
N VAL A 764 -48.97 10.92 -8.67
CA VAL A 764 -48.74 11.99 -7.69
C VAL A 764 -48.14 11.30 -6.47
N GLN A 765 -46.82 11.30 -6.35
CA GLN A 765 -46.18 10.78 -5.16
C GLN A 765 -46.44 11.78 -4.02
N LEU A 766 -47.45 11.51 -3.20
CA LEU A 766 -47.65 12.26 -1.96
C LEU A 766 -46.57 11.85 -0.97
N ARG A 767 -45.50 12.65 -0.90
CA ARG A 767 -44.54 12.57 0.20
C ARG A 767 -45.20 13.03 1.50
N ASN A 768 -44.73 12.52 2.63
CA ASN A 768 -45.24 12.89 3.94
C ASN A 768 -45.07 14.41 4.17
N GLN A 769 -46.18 15.11 4.42
CA GLN A 769 -46.20 16.57 4.64
C GLN A 769 -45.29 17.00 5.79
N GLN A 770 -45.18 16.18 6.84
CA GLN A 770 -44.37 16.52 8.00
C GLN A 770 -42.87 16.44 7.70
N GLU A 771 -42.45 15.50 6.86
CA GLU A 771 -41.06 15.38 6.41
C GLU A 771 -40.66 16.57 5.53
N VAL A 772 -41.56 17.00 4.63
CA VAL A 772 -41.37 18.18 3.79
C VAL A 772 -41.13 19.44 4.62
N VAL A 773 -41.91 19.64 5.68
CA VAL A 773 -41.72 20.78 6.59
C VAL A 773 -40.35 20.74 7.28
N TYR A 774 -39.91 19.58 7.76
CA TYR A 774 -38.58 19.46 8.38
C TYR A 774 -37.45 19.67 7.37
N ASN A 775 -37.59 19.17 6.14
CA ASN A 775 -36.62 19.38 5.08
C ASN A 775 -36.50 20.87 4.75
N THR A 776 -37.63 21.56 4.57
CA THR A 776 -37.66 23.01 4.36
C THR A 776 -37.04 23.77 5.52
N GLN A 777 -37.34 23.38 6.77
CA GLN A 777 -36.72 23.97 7.96
C GLN A 777 -35.21 23.75 7.99
N SER A 778 -34.71 22.56 7.61
CA SER A 778 -33.28 22.28 7.55
C SER A 778 -32.57 23.16 6.51
N LEU A 779 -33.17 23.36 5.34
CA LEU A 779 -32.66 24.23 4.29
C LEU A 779 -32.68 25.70 4.71
N LEU A 780 -33.80 26.18 5.27
CA LEU A 780 -33.88 27.55 5.78
C LEU A 780 -32.88 27.79 6.89
N SER A 781 -32.71 26.83 7.81
CA SER A 781 -31.71 26.93 8.86
C SER A 781 -30.30 27.06 8.26
N LEU A 782 -29.96 26.26 7.25
CA LEU A 782 -28.66 26.34 6.58
C LEU A 782 -28.46 27.70 5.89
N LEU A 783 -29.48 28.18 5.16
CA LEU A 783 -29.42 29.51 4.54
C LEU A 783 -29.25 30.62 5.58
N VAL A 784 -29.93 30.55 6.72
CA VAL A 784 -29.77 31.51 7.82
C VAL A 784 -28.35 31.46 8.38
N HIS A 785 -27.77 30.28 8.62
CA HIS A 785 -26.39 30.14 9.09
C HIS A 785 -25.37 30.71 8.09
N CYS A 786 -25.59 30.52 6.79
CA CYS A 786 -24.75 31.11 5.74
C CYS A 786 -24.91 32.63 5.65
N CYS A 787 -26.13 33.15 5.81
CA CYS A 787 -26.44 34.59 5.71
C CYS A 787 -26.13 35.39 6.97
N SER A 788 -26.00 34.75 8.13
CA SER A 788 -25.71 35.42 9.40
C SER A 788 -24.23 35.81 9.46
N ALA A 789 -23.94 37.04 9.87
CA ALA A 789 -22.57 37.44 10.14
C ALA A 789 -22.00 36.64 11.33
N PRO A 790 -20.69 36.33 11.36
CA PRO A 790 -20.08 35.63 12.49
C PRO A 790 -20.17 36.51 13.75
N GLY A 791 -21.18 36.25 14.59
CA GLY A 791 -21.54 37.05 15.75
C GLY A 791 -21.89 36.16 16.94
N GLY A 792 -20.88 35.53 17.53
CA GLY A 792 -20.96 34.84 18.82
C GLY A 792 -20.74 35.75 20.03
N THR A 793 -20.66 37.06 19.83
CA THR A 793 -20.66 38.03 20.94
C THR A 793 -22.09 38.21 21.42
N GLU A 794 -22.31 38.02 22.71
CA GLU A 794 -23.56 38.30 23.44
C GLU A 794 -24.07 39.72 23.16
N CYS A 795 -24.74 39.92 22.03
CA CYS A 795 -25.44 41.15 21.75
C CYS A 795 -26.73 41.14 22.59
N GLY A 796 -26.67 41.91 23.68
CA GLY A 796 -27.63 42.00 24.79
C GLY A 796 -29.11 41.74 24.49
N GLY A 797 -29.73 40.95 25.38
CA GLY A 797 -31.18 40.75 25.52
C GLY A 797 -31.65 39.41 24.93
N CYS A 798 -32.15 38.52 25.79
CA CYS A 798 -32.47 37.11 25.51
C CYS A 798 -33.52 36.79 24.41
N TRP A 799 -33.89 37.71 23.51
CA TRP A 799 -34.99 37.50 22.54
C TRP A 799 -34.80 38.22 21.19
N GLY A 800 -33.56 38.52 20.77
CA GLY A 800 -33.30 39.13 19.46
C GLY A 800 -33.14 38.12 18.32
N ALA A 801 -33.97 38.20 17.28
CA ALA A 801 -33.76 37.42 16.05
C ALA A 801 -32.41 37.77 15.38
N PRO A 802 -31.67 36.77 14.83
CA PRO A 802 -30.34 36.99 14.24
C PRO A 802 -30.41 38.02 13.10
N THR A 803 -29.47 38.94 13.07
CA THR A 803 -29.35 39.95 12.01
C THR A 803 -28.73 39.31 10.76
N LEU A 804 -29.54 39.15 9.71
CA LEU A 804 -29.11 38.64 8.42
C LEU A 804 -28.28 39.68 7.66
N SER A 805 -27.21 39.25 7.00
CA SER A 805 -26.43 40.13 6.15
C SER A 805 -27.22 40.54 4.89
N PRO A 806 -27.32 41.85 4.57
CA PRO A 806 -28.06 42.33 3.41
C PRO A 806 -27.50 41.82 2.08
N GLU A 807 -26.19 41.62 1.98
CA GLU A 807 -25.53 41.14 0.76
C GLU A 807 -25.88 39.69 0.45
N ALA A 808 -25.94 38.83 1.47
CA ALA A 808 -26.33 37.44 1.32
C ALA A 808 -27.81 37.32 0.92
N ALA A 809 -28.69 38.04 1.62
CA ALA A 809 -30.12 38.07 1.29
C ALA A 809 -30.36 38.63 -0.13
N LYS A 810 -29.58 39.64 -0.55
CA LYS A 810 -29.60 40.13 -1.95
C LYS A 810 -29.16 39.04 -2.94
N ALA A 811 -28.15 38.24 -2.63
CA ALA A 811 -27.70 37.15 -3.52
C ALA A 811 -28.78 36.06 -3.65
N VAL A 812 -29.46 35.71 -2.55
CA VAL A 812 -30.63 34.82 -2.57
C VAL A 812 -31.75 35.42 -3.42
N ALA A 813 -32.07 36.71 -3.23
CA ALA A 813 -33.10 37.42 -3.99
C ALA A 813 -32.82 37.40 -5.51
N VAL A 814 -31.60 37.73 -5.92
CA VAL A 814 -31.19 37.71 -7.33
C VAL A 814 -31.30 36.31 -7.92
N THR A 815 -30.76 35.30 -7.23
CA THR A 815 -30.83 33.90 -7.70
C THR A 815 -32.27 33.42 -7.81
N LEU A 816 -33.13 33.81 -6.86
CA LEU A 816 -34.55 33.48 -6.87
C LEU A 816 -35.25 34.08 -8.09
N VAL A 817 -34.96 35.34 -8.42
CA VAL A 817 -35.49 36.01 -9.61
C VAL A 817 -35.04 35.29 -10.88
N GLU A 818 -33.75 35.01 -11.01
CA GLU A 818 -33.16 34.31 -12.16
C GLU A 818 -33.74 32.90 -12.34
N SER A 819 -33.99 32.18 -11.24
CA SER A 819 -34.53 30.81 -11.25
C SER A 819 -36.03 30.75 -11.61
N VAL A 820 -36.80 31.78 -11.25
CA VAL A 820 -38.27 31.80 -11.46
C VAL A 820 -38.66 32.47 -12.77
N CYS A 821 -38.02 33.61 -13.09
CA CYS A 821 -38.30 34.35 -14.31
C CYS A 821 -37.02 35.03 -14.86
N PRO A 822 -36.28 34.37 -15.78
CA PRO A 822 -35.03 34.92 -16.32
C PRO A 822 -35.24 36.11 -17.28
N ASP A 823 -36.48 36.46 -17.62
CA ASP A 823 -36.76 37.55 -18.54
C ASP A 823 -36.39 38.91 -17.93
N ALA A 824 -35.53 39.66 -18.63
CA ALA A 824 -35.17 41.02 -18.25
C ALA A 824 -36.24 42.08 -18.63
N ALA A 825 -37.21 41.72 -19.48
CA ALA A 825 -38.27 42.63 -19.90
C ALA A 825 -39.17 42.99 -18.70
N GLY A 826 -39.21 44.27 -18.32
CA GLY A 826 -39.95 44.74 -17.15
C GLY A 826 -39.33 44.35 -15.81
N ALA A 827 -38.00 44.18 -15.76
CA ALA A 827 -37.24 43.90 -14.54
C ALA A 827 -36.84 45.17 -13.75
N GLU A 828 -37.33 46.33 -14.15
CA GLU A 828 -37.10 47.59 -13.43
C GLU A 828 -37.66 47.53 -12.00
N LEU A 829 -37.02 48.26 -11.09
CA LEU A 829 -37.48 48.38 -9.69
C LEU A 829 -38.69 49.29 -9.56
N ALA A 830 -38.84 50.26 -10.47
CA ALA A 830 -40.02 51.10 -10.56
C ALA A 830 -41.26 50.24 -10.87
N TRP A 831 -42.37 50.55 -10.23
CA TRP A 831 -43.62 49.82 -10.43
C TRP A 831 -44.40 50.49 -11.58
N PRO A 832 -44.73 49.74 -12.64
CA PRO A 832 -45.44 50.30 -13.77
C PRO A 832 -46.91 50.57 -13.42
N PRO A 833 -47.65 51.33 -14.25
CA PRO A 833 -49.08 51.50 -14.09
C PRO A 833 -49.84 50.17 -14.20
N GLU A 834 -51.04 50.15 -13.63
CA GLU A 834 -51.92 48.99 -13.52
C GLU A 834 -52.27 48.42 -14.91
N GLU A 835 -52.44 49.27 -15.93
CA GLU A 835 -52.72 48.85 -17.30
C GLU A 835 -51.56 48.07 -17.94
N HIS A 836 -50.32 48.33 -17.50
CA HIS A 836 -49.14 47.65 -18.03
C HIS A 836 -49.12 46.15 -17.68
N ALA A 837 -49.72 45.77 -16.54
CA ALA A 837 -49.83 44.36 -16.15
C ALA A 837 -50.61 43.52 -17.17
N ARG A 838 -51.48 44.15 -17.98
CA ARG A 838 -52.20 43.45 -19.07
C ARG A 838 -51.28 43.01 -20.20
N ALA A 839 -50.16 43.69 -20.41
CA ALA A 839 -49.19 43.37 -21.46
C ALA A 839 -48.24 42.23 -21.05
N THR A 840 -47.99 42.04 -19.75
CA THR A 840 -47.08 41.00 -19.23
C THR A 840 -47.79 39.78 -18.65
N VAL A 841 -49.10 39.62 -18.92
CA VAL A 841 -49.95 38.60 -18.30
C VAL A 841 -49.38 37.18 -18.38
N GLU A 842 -48.75 36.78 -19.49
CA GLU A 842 -48.16 35.45 -19.62
C GLU A 842 -46.99 35.24 -18.65
N ARG A 843 -46.12 36.25 -18.50
CA ARG A 843 -45.03 36.22 -17.51
C ARG A 843 -45.60 36.11 -16.09
N ASP A 844 -46.66 36.84 -15.82
CA ASP A 844 -47.23 36.91 -14.48
C ASP A 844 -47.93 35.58 -14.14
N LEU A 845 -48.64 34.98 -15.10
CA LEU A 845 -49.23 33.65 -15.00
C LEU A 845 -48.19 32.54 -14.83
N ARG A 846 -47.06 32.55 -15.56
CA ARG A 846 -45.98 31.56 -15.33
C ARG A 846 -45.35 31.72 -13.95
N ILE A 847 -45.21 32.95 -13.43
CA ILE A 847 -44.70 33.19 -12.07
C ILE A 847 -45.70 32.61 -11.08
N GLY A 848 -46.98 32.97 -11.18
CA GLY A 848 -48.03 32.39 -10.33
C GLY A 848 -48.09 30.86 -10.39
N ARG A 849 -47.92 30.30 -11.60
CA ARG A 849 -47.81 28.85 -11.81
C ARG A 849 -46.59 28.24 -11.12
N ARG A 850 -45.44 28.91 -11.15
CA ARG A 850 -44.24 28.42 -10.49
C ARG A 850 -44.37 28.43 -8.95
N PHE A 851 -45.00 29.46 -8.39
CA PHE A 851 -45.30 29.58 -6.96
C PHE A 851 -46.29 28.52 -6.45
N ARG A 852 -47.28 28.13 -7.25
CA ARG A 852 -48.19 27.01 -6.89
C ARG A 852 -47.52 25.65 -6.98
N GLU A 853 -46.66 25.44 -7.98
CA GLU A 853 -45.95 24.17 -8.17
C GLU A 853 -44.86 23.96 -7.11
N GLN A 854 -44.30 25.03 -6.55
CA GLN A 854 -43.19 24.99 -5.60
C GLN A 854 -43.43 25.92 -4.39
N PRO A 855 -44.02 25.43 -3.28
CA PRO A 855 -44.34 26.26 -2.13
C PRO A 855 -43.10 26.81 -1.40
N LEU A 856 -41.93 26.18 -1.58
CA LEU A 856 -40.63 26.64 -1.07
C LEU A 856 -40.32 28.11 -1.45
N LEU A 857 -40.83 28.58 -2.59
CA LEU A 857 -40.62 29.96 -3.05
C LEU A 857 -41.18 30.99 -2.06
N PHE A 858 -42.30 30.71 -1.39
CA PHE A 858 -42.84 31.58 -0.35
C PHE A 858 -41.93 31.64 0.88
N GLU A 859 -41.34 30.50 1.27
CA GLU A 859 -40.40 30.44 2.39
C GLU A 859 -39.09 31.17 2.08
N LEU A 860 -38.60 31.09 0.84
CA LEU A 860 -37.45 31.88 0.38
C LEU A 860 -37.77 33.38 0.35
N LEU A 861 -38.99 33.77 -0.02
CA LEU A 861 -39.41 35.18 0.06
C LEU A 861 -39.46 35.69 1.51
N LYS A 862 -39.94 34.88 2.47
CA LYS A 862 -39.90 35.22 3.90
C LYS A 862 -38.46 35.42 4.40
N LEU A 863 -37.54 34.54 3.97
CA LEU A 863 -36.10 34.70 4.27
C LEU A 863 -35.54 36.01 3.71
N VAL A 864 -35.90 36.38 2.47
CA VAL A 864 -35.48 37.65 1.85
C VAL A 864 -36.12 38.86 2.54
N ALA A 865 -37.38 38.76 2.95
CA ALA A 865 -38.12 39.82 3.65
C ALA A 865 -37.50 40.17 5.01
N ALA A 866 -36.87 39.19 5.69
CA ALA A 866 -36.16 39.43 6.94
C ALA A 866 -34.95 40.39 6.80
N ALA A 867 -34.45 40.62 5.58
CA ALA A 867 -33.49 41.67 5.27
C ALA A 867 -34.16 42.76 4.40
N PRO A 868 -34.66 43.86 5.00
CA PRO A 868 -35.52 44.82 4.31
C PRO A 868 -35.06 45.32 2.94
N PRO A 869 -33.79 45.74 2.73
CA PRO A 869 -33.34 46.22 1.42
C PRO A 869 -33.17 45.10 0.38
N ALA A 870 -33.14 43.82 0.78
CA ALA A 870 -32.99 42.70 -0.15
C ALA A 870 -34.28 42.43 -0.93
N LEU A 871 -35.45 42.59 -0.29
CA LEU A 871 -36.75 42.34 -0.91
C LEU A 871 -37.03 43.26 -2.11
N CYS A 872 -36.42 44.45 -2.14
CA CYS A 872 -36.46 45.35 -3.31
C CYS A 872 -36.00 44.65 -4.60
N TYR A 873 -34.98 43.77 -4.52
CA TYR A 873 -34.45 43.07 -5.69
C TYR A 873 -35.37 41.94 -6.18
N CYS A 874 -36.30 41.45 -5.35
CA CYS A 874 -37.35 40.49 -5.73
C CYS A 874 -38.61 41.16 -6.31
N SER A 875 -38.59 42.48 -6.58
CA SER A 875 -39.76 43.25 -7.03
C SER A 875 -40.49 42.62 -8.23
N VAL A 876 -39.77 41.99 -9.15
CA VAL A 876 -40.35 41.32 -10.33
C VAL A 876 -41.27 40.16 -9.94
N LEU A 877 -40.89 39.36 -8.94
CA LEU A 877 -41.68 38.22 -8.46
C LEU A 877 -42.93 38.72 -7.71
N LEU A 878 -42.76 39.72 -6.86
CA LEU A 878 -43.87 40.33 -6.11
C LEU A 878 -44.90 40.92 -7.07
N ARG A 879 -44.45 41.66 -8.08
CA ARG A 879 -45.30 42.26 -9.11
C ARG A 879 -46.00 41.21 -9.96
N GLY A 880 -45.27 40.20 -10.44
CA GLY A 880 -45.85 39.14 -11.28
C GLY A 880 -46.88 38.31 -10.52
N LEU A 881 -46.61 37.99 -9.25
CA LEU A 881 -47.57 37.28 -8.40
C LEU A 881 -48.80 38.16 -8.10
N LEU A 882 -48.60 39.45 -7.79
CA LEU A 882 -49.72 40.37 -7.56
C LEU A 882 -50.59 40.54 -8.82
N ALA A 883 -49.99 40.66 -10.00
CA ALA A 883 -50.71 40.75 -11.28
C ALA A 883 -51.51 39.47 -11.58
N ALA A 884 -50.93 38.30 -11.35
CA ALA A 884 -51.63 37.02 -11.50
C ALA A 884 -52.82 36.89 -10.54
N LEU A 885 -52.66 37.32 -9.28
CA LEU A 885 -53.74 37.35 -8.29
C LEU A 885 -54.82 38.37 -8.65
N LEU A 886 -54.46 39.57 -9.10
CA LEU A 886 -55.41 40.58 -9.59
C LEU A 886 -56.25 40.02 -10.76
N GLY A 887 -55.60 39.36 -11.72
CA GLY A 887 -56.28 38.71 -12.84
C GLY A 887 -57.20 37.56 -12.41
N HIS A 888 -56.78 36.75 -11.42
CA HIS A 888 -57.62 35.70 -10.85
C HIS A 888 -58.87 36.27 -10.17
N TRP A 889 -58.70 37.27 -9.30
CA TRP A 889 -59.80 37.87 -8.57
C TRP A 889 -60.75 38.68 -9.46
N GLU A 890 -60.27 39.25 -10.56
CA GLU A 890 -61.10 39.87 -11.60
C GLU A 890 -62.01 38.88 -12.31
N ALA A 891 -61.52 37.66 -12.56
CA ALA A 891 -62.27 36.60 -13.23
C ALA A 891 -63.04 35.67 -12.27
N SER A 892 -62.95 35.89 -10.96
CA SER A 892 -63.60 35.03 -9.95
C SER A 892 -65.11 35.27 -9.94
N ARG A 893 -65.88 34.20 -10.19
CA ARG A 893 -67.34 34.22 -10.18
C ARG A 893 -67.92 33.77 -8.83
N HIS A 894 -67.09 33.28 -7.92
CA HIS A 894 -67.53 32.84 -6.61
C HIS A 894 -67.80 34.06 -5.72
N PRO A 895 -68.83 34.03 -4.87
CA PRO A 895 -69.12 35.14 -3.95
C PRO A 895 -68.19 35.17 -2.74
N ASP A 896 -67.59 34.02 -2.40
CA ASP A 896 -66.77 33.84 -1.20
C ASP A 896 -65.36 33.37 -1.55
N THR A 897 -64.39 33.95 -0.86
CA THR A 897 -62.95 33.80 -1.08
C THR A 897 -62.43 32.41 -0.66
N ALA A 898 -63.19 31.70 0.19
CA ALA A 898 -62.88 30.31 0.59
C ALA A 898 -62.91 29.28 -0.57
N HIS A 899 -63.55 29.60 -1.71
CA HIS A 899 -63.61 28.71 -2.87
C HIS A 899 -62.27 28.55 -3.60
N SER A 900 -61.33 29.49 -3.42
CA SER A 900 -59.99 29.45 -4.00
C SER A 900 -58.91 29.53 -2.92
N PRO A 901 -58.78 28.49 -2.07
CA PRO A 901 -57.97 28.54 -0.84
C PRO A 901 -56.50 28.89 -1.11
N TRP A 902 -55.90 28.35 -2.17
CA TRP A 902 -54.52 28.67 -2.54
C TRP A 902 -54.34 30.14 -2.94
N HIS A 903 -55.29 30.73 -3.69
CA HIS A 903 -55.18 32.12 -4.12
C HIS A 903 -55.37 33.08 -2.93
N LEU A 904 -56.23 32.71 -1.99
CA LEU A 904 -56.38 33.42 -0.72
C LEU A 904 -55.08 33.38 0.10
N GLU A 905 -54.55 32.18 0.35
CA GLU A 905 -53.31 31.99 1.10
C GLU A 905 -52.12 32.71 0.45
N ALA A 906 -51.99 32.62 -0.88
CA ALA A 906 -50.97 33.33 -1.64
C ALA A 906 -51.13 34.86 -1.56
N SER A 907 -52.37 35.37 -1.62
CA SER A 907 -52.66 36.80 -1.44
C SER A 907 -52.26 37.27 -0.04
N CYS A 908 -52.59 36.49 0.99
CA CYS A 908 -52.23 36.82 2.35
C CYS A 908 -50.72 36.79 2.58
N THR A 909 -50.07 35.72 2.11
CA THR A 909 -48.62 35.52 2.27
C THR A 909 -47.83 36.59 1.53
N LEU A 910 -48.25 36.96 0.31
CA LEU A 910 -47.59 38.01 -0.47
C LEU A 910 -47.65 39.36 0.26
N VAL A 911 -48.82 39.76 0.76
CA VAL A 911 -48.97 41.02 1.49
C VAL A 911 -48.19 40.99 2.82
N ALA A 912 -48.21 39.86 3.54
CA ALA A 912 -47.42 39.67 4.76
C ALA A 912 -45.92 39.82 4.48
N VAL A 913 -45.38 39.17 3.44
CA VAL A 913 -43.98 39.27 3.01
C VAL A 913 -43.61 40.71 2.67
N MET A 914 -44.47 41.43 1.94
CA MET A 914 -44.23 42.86 1.61
C MET A 914 -44.29 43.76 2.86
N ALA A 915 -45.12 43.43 3.83
CA ALA A 915 -45.20 44.14 5.11
C ALA A 915 -43.95 43.89 5.98
N GLU A 916 -43.56 42.63 6.14
CA GLU A 916 -42.36 42.21 6.89
C GLU A 916 -41.07 42.79 6.30
N GLY A 917 -40.98 42.86 4.96
CA GLY A 917 -39.90 43.54 4.25
C GLY A 917 -39.94 45.07 4.33
N SER A 918 -40.86 45.66 5.11
CA SER A 918 -41.08 47.10 5.27
C SER A 918 -41.28 47.84 3.94
N LEU A 919 -41.99 47.20 3.01
CA LEU A 919 -42.46 47.86 1.77
C LEU A 919 -43.83 48.51 1.97
N LEU A 920 -44.63 48.01 2.91
CA LEU A 920 -45.95 48.52 3.25
C LEU A 920 -45.99 49.07 4.69
N PRO A 921 -46.73 50.17 4.94
CA PRO A 921 -47.08 50.63 6.29
C PRO A 921 -47.90 49.56 7.03
N PRO A 922 -47.87 49.52 8.37
CA PRO A 922 -48.54 48.46 9.14
C PRO A 922 -50.04 48.38 8.88
N ALA A 923 -50.74 49.49 8.64
CA ALA A 923 -52.17 49.48 8.34
C ALA A 923 -52.49 48.77 7.02
N LEU A 924 -51.70 48.99 5.96
CA LEU A 924 -51.81 48.26 4.71
C LEU A 924 -51.25 46.84 4.82
N GLY A 925 -50.19 46.64 5.61
CA GLY A 925 -49.59 45.32 5.84
C GLY A 925 -50.57 44.35 6.48
N ASN A 926 -51.28 44.74 7.54
CA ASN A 926 -52.19 43.84 8.25
C ASN A 926 -53.48 43.54 7.48
N MET A 927 -53.72 44.17 6.30
CA MET A 927 -54.99 44.00 5.57
C MET A 927 -55.23 42.54 5.15
N HIS A 928 -54.16 41.75 5.04
CA HIS A 928 -54.28 40.33 4.71
C HIS A 928 -55.05 39.53 5.77
N GLU A 929 -55.08 39.97 7.03
CA GLU A 929 -55.81 39.28 8.11
C GLU A 929 -57.32 39.22 7.82
N VAL A 930 -57.86 40.22 7.12
CA VAL A 930 -59.30 40.31 6.81
C VAL A 930 -59.70 39.67 5.47
N PHE A 931 -58.74 39.27 4.62
CA PHE A 931 -59.02 38.72 3.29
C PHE A 931 -59.90 37.46 3.33
N SER A 932 -59.79 36.65 4.39
CA SER A 932 -60.57 35.41 4.55
C SER A 932 -62.08 35.60 4.59
N GLN A 933 -62.55 36.83 4.88
CA GLN A 933 -63.97 37.14 5.03
C GLN A 933 -64.46 38.19 4.03
N LEU A 934 -63.62 38.66 3.11
CA LEU A 934 -63.98 39.65 2.09
C LEU A 934 -64.54 38.99 0.83
N ALA A 935 -65.31 39.76 0.04
CA ALA A 935 -65.71 39.34 -1.29
C ALA A 935 -64.54 39.44 -2.30
N PRO A 936 -64.47 38.61 -3.35
CA PRO A 936 -63.37 38.61 -4.32
C PRO A 936 -63.05 39.96 -4.98
N PHE A 937 -64.08 40.75 -5.31
CA PHE A 937 -63.86 42.07 -5.90
C PHE A 937 -63.28 43.07 -4.89
N GLU A 938 -63.58 42.92 -3.59
CA GLU A 938 -63.03 43.75 -2.51
C GLU A 938 -61.56 43.42 -2.29
N VAL A 939 -61.21 42.13 -2.29
CA VAL A 939 -59.81 41.67 -2.27
C VAL A 939 -59.06 42.25 -3.48
N ARG A 940 -59.64 42.20 -4.69
CA ARG A 940 -59.05 42.82 -5.88
C ARG A 940 -58.83 44.33 -5.70
N LEU A 941 -59.79 45.08 -5.18
CA LEU A 941 -59.67 46.53 -4.95
C LEU A 941 -58.58 46.85 -3.93
N LEU A 942 -58.47 46.07 -2.85
CA LEU A 942 -57.40 46.22 -1.87
C LEU A 942 -56.03 45.91 -2.48
N LEU A 943 -55.89 44.81 -3.23
CA LEU A 943 -54.64 44.50 -3.94
C LEU A 943 -54.27 45.56 -4.99
N LEU A 944 -55.27 46.19 -5.64
CA LEU A 944 -55.05 47.30 -6.55
C LEU A 944 -54.57 48.56 -5.82
N SER A 945 -55.09 48.82 -4.62
CA SER A 945 -54.58 49.89 -3.75
C SER A 945 -53.13 49.64 -3.32
N VAL A 946 -52.77 48.38 -3.05
CA VAL A 946 -51.38 47.98 -2.77
C VAL A 946 -50.48 48.22 -3.99
N TRP A 947 -50.95 47.91 -5.20
CA TRP A 947 -50.22 48.22 -6.44
C TRP A 947 -49.98 49.72 -6.60
N GLY A 948 -51.04 50.53 -6.45
CA GLY A 948 -50.96 51.99 -6.54
C GLY A 948 -50.01 52.58 -5.49
N PHE A 949 -50.08 52.09 -4.25
CA PHE A 949 -49.15 52.49 -3.18
C PHE A 949 -47.70 52.15 -3.52
N LEU A 950 -47.41 50.95 -4.04
CA LEU A 950 -46.06 50.55 -4.44
C LEU A 950 -45.56 51.29 -5.68
N ARG A 951 -46.47 51.77 -6.54
CA ARG A 951 -46.14 52.68 -7.64
C ARG A 951 -45.72 54.06 -7.16
N GLU A 952 -46.48 54.65 -6.23
CA GLU A 952 -46.15 55.95 -5.63
C GLU A 952 -44.90 55.87 -4.74
N HIS A 953 -44.82 54.82 -3.91
CA HIS A 953 -43.77 54.58 -2.94
C HIS A 953 -42.90 53.37 -3.33
N GLY A 954 -42.32 53.42 -4.53
CA GLY A 954 -41.46 52.38 -5.11
C GLY A 954 -40.44 51.76 -4.14
N PRO A 955 -40.23 50.43 -4.19
CA PRO A 955 -39.29 49.70 -3.34
C PRO A 955 -37.85 49.92 -3.83
N LEU A 956 -37.31 51.10 -3.57
CA LEU A 956 -35.95 51.48 -3.94
C LEU A 956 -34.98 51.28 -2.77
N PRO A 957 -33.79 50.71 -2.98
CA PRO A 957 -32.82 50.46 -1.90
C PRO A 957 -32.34 51.76 -1.22
N GLN A 958 -32.40 52.89 -1.94
CA GLN A 958 -31.99 54.22 -1.43
C GLN A 958 -32.88 54.75 -0.30
N LYS A 959 -34.10 54.23 -0.16
CA LYS A 959 -35.08 54.66 0.85
C LYS A 959 -34.83 54.05 2.23
N PHE A 960 -33.89 53.11 2.32
CA PHE A 960 -33.53 52.42 3.55
C PHE A 960 -32.32 53.10 4.19
N ILE A 961 -32.52 53.64 5.40
CA ILE A 961 -31.43 54.22 6.19
C ILE A 961 -30.85 53.17 7.14
N PHE A 962 -29.53 53.12 7.22
CA PHE A 962 -28.83 52.22 8.13
C PHE A 962 -28.83 52.78 9.56
N GLN A 963 -29.30 51.98 10.53
CA GLN A 963 -29.25 52.31 11.94
C GLN A 963 -28.11 51.56 12.64
N SER A 964 -27.06 52.29 13.01
CA SER A 964 -25.86 51.74 13.64
C SER A 964 -26.10 51.04 14.98
N GLU A 965 -27.13 51.46 15.74
CA GLU A 965 -27.43 50.88 17.06
C GLU A 965 -27.95 49.44 17.00
N ARG A 966 -28.65 49.07 15.93
CA ARG A 966 -29.30 47.75 15.77
C ARG A 966 -28.76 46.94 14.60
N GLY A 967 -27.86 47.52 13.79
CA GLY A 967 -27.36 46.92 12.55
C GLY A 967 -28.48 46.62 11.54
N ARG A 968 -29.59 47.37 11.58
CA ARG A 968 -30.78 47.16 10.74
C ARG A 968 -31.02 48.33 9.81
N PHE A 969 -31.62 48.03 8.67
CA PHE A 969 -32.12 49.02 7.73
C PHE A 969 -33.57 49.34 8.07
N ILE A 970 -33.90 50.61 8.26
CA ILE A 970 -35.27 51.05 8.52
C ILE A 970 -35.73 51.96 7.39
N ARG A 971 -36.98 51.78 6.97
CA ARG A 971 -37.66 52.69 6.04
C ARG A 971 -38.61 53.58 6.82
N ASP A 972 -38.48 54.89 6.64
CA ASP A 972 -39.33 55.90 7.29
C ASP A 972 -40.37 56.44 6.30
N PHE A 973 -41.60 55.95 6.39
CA PHE A 973 -42.70 56.34 5.50
C PHE A 973 -43.16 57.80 5.71
N SER A 974 -42.89 58.40 6.87
CA SER A 974 -43.30 59.76 7.20
C SER A 974 -42.55 60.79 6.36
N ARG A 975 -41.28 60.52 6.07
CA ARG A 975 -40.43 61.38 5.21
C ARG A 975 -40.78 61.30 3.74
N GLU A 976 -41.42 60.21 3.31
CA GLU A 976 -41.83 60.00 1.93
C GLU A 976 -43.21 60.62 1.62
N GLY A 977 -43.86 61.30 2.58
CA GLY A 977 -45.24 61.78 2.44
C GLY A 977 -46.29 60.65 2.45
N GLY A 978 -45.85 59.40 2.68
CA GLY A 978 -46.67 58.18 2.66
C GLY A 978 -47.11 57.70 4.04
N GLY A 979 -46.72 58.39 5.13
CA GLY A 979 -47.03 58.03 6.51
C GLY A 979 -48.53 57.92 6.82
N GLU A 980 -49.38 58.51 5.98
CA GLU A 980 -50.84 58.51 6.15
C GLU A 980 -51.57 57.72 5.05
N GLY A 981 -50.86 57.13 4.08
CA GLY A 981 -51.43 56.25 3.04
C GLY A 981 -52.74 56.76 2.42
N GLY A 982 -52.92 58.08 2.29
CA GLY A 982 -54.23 58.77 2.27
C GLY A 982 -55.33 58.09 1.45
N PRO A 983 -55.24 58.04 0.11
CA PRO A 983 -56.28 57.42 -0.72
C PRO A 983 -56.39 55.90 -0.52
N HIS A 984 -55.28 55.22 -0.25
CA HIS A 984 -55.22 53.76 -0.10
C HIS A 984 -55.83 53.29 1.24
N LEU A 985 -55.61 54.03 2.33
CA LEU A 985 -56.27 53.80 3.62
C LEU A 985 -57.75 54.18 3.56
N ALA A 986 -58.13 55.21 2.81
CA ALA A 986 -59.55 55.51 2.60
C ALA A 986 -60.29 54.36 1.90
N VAL A 987 -59.67 53.70 0.92
CA VAL A 987 -60.21 52.48 0.30
C VAL A 987 -60.34 51.36 1.33
N LEU A 988 -59.30 51.10 2.13
CA LEU A 988 -59.35 50.09 3.19
C LEU A 988 -60.47 50.36 4.20
N HIS A 989 -60.61 51.59 4.69
CA HIS A 989 -61.67 51.99 5.62
C HIS A 989 -63.06 51.87 4.99
N SER A 990 -63.21 52.18 3.70
CA SER A 990 -64.49 52.02 3.00
C SER A 990 -64.90 50.55 2.86
N VAL A 991 -63.96 49.66 2.55
CA VAL A 991 -64.19 48.21 2.45
C VAL A 991 -64.52 47.63 3.82
N LEU A 992 -63.81 48.08 4.87
CA LEU A 992 -64.07 47.66 6.24
C LEU A 992 -65.43 48.15 6.73
N HIS A 993 -65.78 49.40 6.42
CA HIS A 993 -67.07 50.00 6.77
C HIS A 993 -68.24 49.28 6.10
N ARG A 994 -68.08 48.91 4.82
CA ARG A 994 -69.09 48.17 4.05
C ARG A 994 -69.41 46.80 4.65
N ASN A 995 -68.44 46.17 5.32
CA ASN A 995 -68.56 44.84 5.90
C ASN A 995 -68.52 44.85 7.45
N ILE A 996 -68.99 45.93 8.09
CA ILE A 996 -68.95 46.07 9.56
C ILE A 996 -69.69 44.95 10.29
N ASP A 997 -70.73 44.40 9.67
CA ASP A 997 -71.50 43.27 10.17
C ASP A 997 -70.64 42.02 10.40
N ARG A 998 -69.55 41.85 9.64
CA ARG A 998 -68.62 40.72 9.76
C ARG A 998 -67.26 41.11 10.31
N LEU A 999 -66.75 42.27 9.95
CA LEU A 999 -65.38 42.72 10.23
C LEU A 999 -65.28 43.76 11.36
N GLY A 1000 -66.37 44.04 12.10
CA GLY A 1000 -66.39 45.06 13.16
C GLY A 1000 -65.32 44.88 14.24
N LEU A 1001 -64.94 43.64 14.59
CA LEU A 1001 -63.87 43.37 15.55
C LEU A 1001 -62.47 43.79 15.04
N PHE A 1002 -62.28 43.85 13.73
CA PHE A 1002 -60.99 44.17 13.12
C PHE A 1002 -60.77 45.68 12.98
N SER A 1003 -61.81 46.52 13.11
CA SER A 1003 -61.66 47.98 12.91
C SER A 1003 -60.72 48.65 13.90
N GLY A 1004 -60.58 48.13 15.12
CA GLY A 1004 -59.61 48.64 16.10
C GLY A 1004 -58.14 48.34 15.74
N ARG A 1005 -57.89 47.34 14.89
CA ARG A 1005 -56.54 46.92 14.48
C ARG A 1005 -55.90 47.84 13.44
N PHE A 1006 -56.74 48.53 12.65
CA PHE A 1006 -56.34 49.35 11.49
C PHE A 1006 -56.41 50.86 11.73
N GLN A 1007 -56.84 51.30 12.92
CA GLN A 1007 -56.82 52.71 13.30
C GLN A 1007 -55.39 53.17 13.59
N ALA A 1008 -54.97 54.28 12.97
CA ALA A 1008 -53.70 54.92 13.29
C ALA A 1008 -53.69 55.36 14.77
N PRO A 1009 -52.58 55.17 15.52
CA PRO A 1009 -52.47 55.77 16.83
C PRO A 1009 -52.53 57.29 16.67
N SER A 1010 -53.51 57.93 17.32
CA SER A 1010 -53.61 59.38 17.33
C SER A 1010 -52.31 60.00 17.90
N PRO A 1011 -51.80 61.12 17.36
CA PRO A 1011 -50.56 61.75 17.81
C PRO A 1011 -50.57 62.16 19.29
N SER A 1012 -51.74 62.21 19.93
CA SER A 1012 -51.92 62.42 21.37
C SER A 1012 -51.44 61.25 22.26
N THR A 1013 -51.21 60.07 21.72
CA THR A 1013 -50.89 58.85 22.50
C THR A 1013 -49.38 58.61 22.65
N LEU A 1014 -48.55 59.18 21.77
CA LEU A 1014 -47.09 59.00 21.80
C LEU A 1014 -46.39 59.88 22.86
N LEU A 1015 -47.05 60.92 23.37
CA LEU A 1015 -46.53 61.79 24.43
C LEU A 1015 -46.69 61.18 25.85
N ARG A 1016 -47.28 59.99 26.01
CA ARG A 1016 -47.48 59.34 27.32
C ARG A 1016 -46.74 58.03 27.53
N GLN A 1017 -46.04 57.49 26.53
CA GLN A 1017 -45.24 56.26 26.65
C GLN A 1017 -43.72 56.51 26.53
N GLY A 1018 -43.30 57.74 26.85
CA GLY A 1018 -41.90 58.13 26.97
C GLY A 1018 -41.63 58.77 28.33
N THR A 1019 -41.79 57.98 29.40
CA THR A 1019 -41.13 58.15 30.70
C THR A 1019 -40.82 56.78 31.26
#